data_AF-A2FIT6-F1
#
_entry.id   AF-A2FIT6-F1
#
_cell.length_a   1.000
_cell.length_b   1.000
_cell.length_c   1.000
_cell.angle_alpha   90.00
_cell.angle_beta   90.00
_cell.angle_gamma   90.00
#
_symmetry.space_group_name_H-M   'P 1'
#
loop_
_entity.id
_entity.type
_entity.pdbx_description
1 polymer ?
#
loop_
_entity_poly.entity_id
_entity_poly.type
_entity_poly.pdbx_seq_one_letter_code
_entity_poly.pdbx_strand_id
1 'polypeptide(L)'
;MLNHLTFQVLLHSKAKLIAEPAYEDDGKTLIISSKDDFKDENLLPIVTSKNIEKLVIKGTEITGLTILSAFSYIQNYDFSETSISEIPPYCFKDLKNIKTITLPNQGINIGSFAFANSSIVSVIGSQVLTIDTYAFYGCSDLTAIDLSKTDMVTDFAFTNSSITEAHLNNAADFSYSFYKCDKLTTLTFQNPPAVKDQLDFTKITSITLAGADEGFYMPELVELTISGSVCNIYNPLPKLESVTFTDNQIYSIYLINQPLLQTIILPQMQDATLTVSFENNPKLTRVDNSQFIQTRIQSYTLFAGCCAIKTIDLTNVESFERDDFRNCYNLETITGLTDISTNGKFSVHSMFRNCWKLKISTISSEYYNDDGMPISTFTYCGITDITISITSSFNSNFYFFGCKNLKTVKYNNIYTIPKYAFRDCINLEQVTFSDSAYYVDNFAFENTKLSTFDLKNIESIGYFAFSNCKIEELTIRKDIQPLPELYSMEFDLDRNKDYYNFNFEMMINYERLNDGNDYPNDHMHYYVTPFWNCKKLRKITLGSEVTSFSLKYFPNSTITEIVLDNNNNFAVENGILYDTTKTIIYAYFNTQSTDFTVPDTVETISPFALAYSSYETITMPKQINIINGLFAFCHKLKEVTIQAKINRLGDDTFSHCYNLETINFAGGSSLISIGHDCFICCYKLSSLPSLENVKYLGDYSFAYCTSLTSISIPKVNTIPSFCFWHSNIVQFTFSDSLSAINISAFNTTKIKSFSCPETLVFINEDAFANCNNLESFTYNNKVSSILRGTFFNTSLTKIKIPNTITYINPMAFNQSYHINFEFEEGGHPLFTVDNNCFIEKHTGLLLFTYGKVYGAFKLSSKVTRFNMHSIHSERVTKNEKFIIKQGITTLIIPESVRDKYEYQLLSFEDIVQTEVNKWASTPQNLCFEGDIIPQLGTYESPFEVNYYQGEKSVGNSNQGIKYGCKLEQDSLMRANVFKAANDNYPKTYRLGNDIYSNGNVDGIGNNGMYDEWHVPNIQKSYNITFTPQTLNKNLELALFVFVMVLTIIIAILSIILTKF
;
A
#
# COMPACT_ATOMS: atom_id res chain seq x y z
N MET A 1 64.80 103.79 -24.51
CA MET A 1 66.03 102.99 -24.72
C MET A 1 66.25 102.12 -23.49
N LEU A 2 66.77 100.91 -23.71
CA LEU A 2 67.20 99.88 -22.75
C LEU A 2 66.84 100.07 -21.25
N ASN A 3 66.03 99.14 -20.74
CA ASN A 3 66.49 98.32 -19.61
C ASN A 3 66.04 96.86 -19.79
N HIS A 4 66.46 96.31 -20.93
CA HIS A 4 66.20 94.96 -21.41
C HIS A 4 67.11 93.92 -20.72
N LEU A 5 67.38 94.09 -19.41
CA LEU A 5 68.48 93.42 -18.70
C LEU A 5 68.13 92.73 -17.37
N THR A 6 66.84 92.57 -17.04
CA THR A 6 66.41 91.81 -15.84
C THR A 6 65.41 90.68 -16.13
N PHE A 7 64.78 90.65 -17.30
CA PHE A 7 63.72 89.65 -17.61
C PHE A 7 64.21 88.37 -18.31
N GLN A 8 65.45 88.32 -18.83
CA GLN A 8 65.97 87.13 -19.51
C GLN A 8 66.56 86.05 -18.58
N VAL A 9 66.74 86.34 -17.28
CA VAL A 9 67.26 85.35 -16.31
C VAL A 9 66.19 84.32 -15.91
N LEU A 10 64.91 84.68 -15.95
CA LEU A 10 63.80 83.76 -15.61
C LEU A 10 63.48 82.75 -16.73
N LEU A 11 63.71 83.10 -18.00
CA LEU A 11 63.36 82.28 -19.17
C LEU A 11 64.35 81.13 -19.50
N HIS A 12 65.49 81.05 -18.83
CA HIS A 12 66.45 79.93 -18.99
C HIS A 12 66.42 78.92 -17.84
N SER A 13 65.59 79.12 -16.82
CA SER A 13 65.30 78.09 -15.81
C SER A 13 64.18 77.17 -16.31
N LYS A 14 64.32 75.85 -16.12
CA LYS A 14 63.21 74.88 -16.31
C LYS A 14 62.21 74.96 -15.14
N ALA A 15 61.81 76.16 -14.75
CA ALA A 15 60.72 76.34 -13.81
C ALA A 15 59.40 76.07 -14.55
N LYS A 16 58.90 74.83 -14.45
CA LYS A 16 57.45 74.62 -14.58
C LYS A 16 56.80 75.53 -13.52
N LEU A 17 55.98 76.48 -13.97
CA LEU A 17 54.89 76.96 -13.12
C LEU A 17 53.93 75.78 -12.95
N ILE A 18 54.21 74.97 -11.92
CA ILE A 18 53.19 74.11 -11.33
C ILE A 18 52.25 75.10 -10.66
N ALA A 19 51.02 75.22 -11.16
CA ALA A 19 49.97 75.81 -10.35
C ALA A 19 49.86 74.91 -9.12
N GLU A 20 50.13 75.45 -7.93
CA GLU A 20 49.91 74.70 -6.70
C GLU A 20 48.45 74.22 -6.71
N PRO A 21 48.19 72.92 -6.54
CA PRO A 21 46.82 72.42 -6.47
C PRO A 21 46.11 73.15 -5.33
N ALA A 22 45.06 73.87 -5.67
CA ALA A 22 44.35 74.75 -4.78
C ALA A 22 43.38 73.94 -3.90
N TYR A 23 43.94 73.16 -2.98
CA TYR A 23 43.18 72.51 -1.94
C TYR A 23 42.66 73.55 -0.95
N GLU A 24 41.34 73.65 -0.82
CA GLU A 24 40.75 74.34 0.33
C GLU A 24 40.80 73.38 1.52
N ASP A 25 41.44 73.82 2.61
CA ASP A 25 41.67 73.04 3.81
C ASP A 25 41.46 73.91 5.05
N ASP A 26 40.51 73.52 5.91
CA ASP A 26 40.17 74.20 7.17
C ASP A 26 40.87 73.58 8.40
N GLY A 27 41.71 72.55 8.19
CA GLY A 27 42.40 71.79 9.23
C GLY A 27 41.71 70.47 9.63
N LYS A 28 40.51 70.19 9.10
CA LYS A 28 39.80 68.90 9.25
C LYS A 28 39.10 68.42 7.97
N THR A 29 38.72 69.34 7.10
CA THR A 29 38.08 69.10 5.80
C THR A 29 39.03 69.46 4.69
N LEU A 30 39.21 68.57 3.72
CA LEU A 30 39.95 68.83 2.49
C LEU A 30 38.97 68.85 1.30
N ILE A 31 39.04 69.88 0.46
CA ILE A 31 38.22 70.00 -0.75
C ILE A 31 39.06 69.74 -2.00
N ILE A 32 38.63 68.77 -2.80
CA ILE A 32 39.16 68.43 -4.13
C ILE A 32 38.16 68.90 -5.18
N SER A 33 38.62 69.62 -6.21
CA SER A 33 37.72 70.20 -7.24
C SER A 33 38.10 69.83 -8.68
N SER A 34 39.22 69.13 -8.89
CA SER A 34 39.68 68.67 -10.21
C SER A 34 40.07 67.20 -10.20
N LYS A 35 39.89 66.52 -11.33
CA LYS A 35 40.38 65.15 -11.55
C LYS A 35 41.91 65.04 -11.55
N ASP A 36 42.61 66.15 -11.79
CA ASP A 36 44.07 66.19 -11.79
C ASP A 36 44.65 66.30 -10.37
N ASP A 37 43.86 66.74 -9.38
CA ASP A 37 44.24 66.79 -7.96
C ASP A 37 44.59 65.39 -7.43
N PHE A 38 43.86 64.36 -7.87
CA PHE A 38 44.15 62.96 -7.55
C PHE A 38 45.50 62.44 -8.09
N LYS A 39 46.19 63.20 -8.94
CA LYS A 39 47.52 62.84 -9.48
C LYS A 39 48.66 63.49 -8.73
N ASP A 40 48.38 64.34 -7.73
CA ASP A 40 49.42 64.94 -6.89
C ASP A 40 49.95 63.92 -5.86
N GLU A 41 51.23 63.59 -5.98
CA GLU A 41 51.94 62.69 -5.07
C GLU A 41 51.96 63.21 -3.62
N ASN A 42 51.71 64.52 -3.39
CA ASN A 42 51.66 65.14 -2.07
C ASN A 42 50.28 65.03 -1.39
N LEU A 43 49.21 64.68 -2.11
CA LEU A 43 47.84 64.67 -1.58
C LEU A 43 47.68 63.70 -0.40
N LEU A 44 48.21 62.47 -0.51
CA LEU A 44 48.16 61.48 0.56
C LEU A 44 49.02 61.87 1.80
N PRO A 45 50.27 62.38 1.63
CA PRO A 45 51.00 63.04 2.70
C PRO A 45 50.25 64.19 3.39
N ILE A 46 49.53 65.04 2.64
CA ILE A 46 48.72 66.15 3.21
C ILE A 46 47.59 65.59 4.07
N VAL A 47 46.78 64.67 3.53
CA VAL A 47 45.68 64.00 4.26
C VAL A 47 46.17 63.37 5.57
N THR A 48 47.33 62.69 5.52
CA THR A 48 47.90 61.97 6.67
C THR A 48 48.51 62.92 7.69
N SER A 49 49.28 63.93 7.26
CA SER A 49 50.01 64.84 8.17
C SER A 49 49.11 65.84 8.88
N LYS A 50 47.97 66.20 8.27
CA LYS A 50 46.99 67.13 8.85
C LYS A 50 45.85 66.46 9.61
N ASN A 51 45.79 65.13 9.64
CA ASN A 51 44.67 64.36 10.21
C ASN A 51 43.31 64.78 9.62
N ILE A 52 43.21 64.85 8.29
CA ILE A 52 41.95 65.19 7.62
C ILE A 52 40.89 64.12 7.96
N GLU A 53 39.72 64.55 8.40
CA GLU A 53 38.59 63.71 8.80
C GLU A 53 37.50 63.64 7.71
N LYS A 54 37.38 64.69 6.89
CA LYS A 54 36.40 64.82 5.80
C LYS A 54 37.08 65.13 4.47
N LEU A 55 36.71 64.41 3.41
CA LEU A 55 37.09 64.69 2.03
C LEU A 55 35.85 65.12 1.23
N VAL A 56 35.81 66.38 0.80
CA VAL A 56 34.76 66.91 -0.09
C VAL A 56 35.29 66.87 -1.52
N ILE A 57 34.53 66.26 -2.42
CA ILE A 57 34.87 66.13 -3.83
C ILE A 57 33.82 66.92 -4.61
N LYS A 58 34.28 67.84 -5.46
CA LYS A 58 33.46 68.76 -6.25
C LYS A 58 33.78 68.65 -7.73
N GLY A 59 32.80 68.99 -8.56
CA GLY A 59 33.00 69.16 -10.01
C GLY A 59 32.47 68.00 -10.86
N THR A 60 32.39 68.28 -12.16
CA THR A 60 31.63 67.47 -13.14
C THR A 60 32.47 66.47 -13.92
N GLU A 61 33.80 66.55 -13.89
CA GLU A 61 34.72 65.66 -14.64
C GLU A 61 35.50 64.67 -13.76
N ILE A 62 35.04 64.42 -12.53
CA ILE A 62 35.71 63.52 -11.59
C ILE A 62 35.65 62.07 -12.11
N THR A 63 36.82 61.45 -12.24
CA THR A 63 37.03 60.09 -12.78
C THR A 63 38.18 59.41 -12.04
N GLY A 64 38.25 58.07 -12.06
CA GLY A 64 39.35 57.33 -11.43
C GLY A 64 39.24 57.16 -9.90
N LEU A 65 38.01 57.10 -9.36
CA LEU A 65 37.72 57.03 -7.91
C LEU A 65 38.35 55.85 -7.16
N THR A 66 38.87 54.82 -7.83
CA THR A 66 39.53 53.67 -7.18
C THR A 66 40.76 54.08 -6.35
N ILE A 67 41.38 55.22 -6.65
CA ILE A 67 42.45 55.81 -5.82
C ILE A 67 41.99 56.17 -4.40
N LEU A 68 40.69 56.32 -4.15
CA LEU A 68 40.17 56.70 -2.84
C LEU A 68 40.46 55.66 -1.75
N SER A 69 40.68 54.41 -2.14
CA SER A 69 41.18 53.32 -1.29
C SER A 69 42.51 53.62 -0.58
N ALA A 70 43.32 54.57 -1.09
CA ALA A 70 44.55 55.00 -0.44
C ALA A 70 44.31 55.87 0.82
N PHE A 71 43.19 56.60 0.90
CA PHE A 71 42.93 57.58 1.97
C PHE A 71 42.29 56.94 3.22
N SER A 72 42.88 55.84 3.70
CA SER A 72 42.32 54.98 4.75
C SER A 72 42.04 55.60 6.13
N TYR A 73 42.43 56.86 6.36
CA TYR A 73 42.16 57.64 7.58
C TYR A 73 40.89 58.51 7.51
N ILE A 74 40.39 58.80 6.31
CA ILE A 74 39.20 59.66 6.11
C ILE A 74 37.97 58.96 6.71
N GLN A 75 37.17 59.73 7.45
CA GLN A 75 35.93 59.24 8.07
C GLN A 75 34.70 59.59 7.22
N ASN A 76 34.71 60.72 6.52
CA ASN A 76 33.55 61.24 5.81
C ASN A 76 33.91 61.61 4.38
N TYR A 77 33.26 61.00 3.39
CA TYR A 77 33.42 61.36 1.98
C TYR A 77 32.16 62.06 1.48
N ASP A 78 32.32 63.18 0.78
CA ASP A 78 31.20 64.02 0.35
C ASP A 78 31.27 64.29 -1.15
N PHE A 79 30.34 63.69 -1.89
CA PHE A 79 30.18 63.79 -3.34
C PHE A 79 28.96 64.62 -3.74
N SER A 80 28.34 65.37 -2.81
CA SER A 80 27.05 66.04 -3.05
C SER A 80 27.09 67.06 -4.21
N GLU A 81 28.27 67.62 -4.49
CA GLU A 81 28.54 68.59 -5.57
C GLU A 81 29.25 67.95 -6.79
N THR A 82 29.02 66.65 -7.04
CA THR A 82 29.57 65.92 -8.20
C THR A 82 28.49 65.44 -9.16
N SER A 83 28.92 64.96 -10.34
CA SER A 83 28.05 64.33 -11.34
C SER A 83 28.36 62.85 -11.56
N ILE A 84 28.93 62.16 -10.57
CA ILE A 84 29.23 60.71 -10.67
C ILE A 84 27.96 59.89 -10.80
N SER A 85 27.98 58.83 -11.61
CA SER A 85 26.85 57.88 -11.77
C SER A 85 27.07 56.54 -11.06
N GLU A 86 28.29 56.29 -10.57
CA GLU A 86 28.65 55.05 -9.88
C GLU A 86 29.63 55.30 -8.74
N ILE A 87 29.57 54.44 -7.72
CA ILE A 87 30.72 54.11 -6.88
C ILE A 87 31.35 52.85 -7.47
N PRO A 88 32.57 52.91 -8.04
CA PRO A 88 33.14 51.78 -8.76
C PRO A 88 33.49 50.61 -7.83
N PRO A 89 33.64 49.38 -8.37
CA PRO A 89 34.06 48.23 -7.61
C PRO A 89 35.32 48.48 -6.77
N TYR A 90 35.34 47.91 -5.57
CA TYR A 90 36.45 47.99 -4.59
C TYR A 90 36.83 49.39 -4.05
N CYS A 91 36.12 50.47 -4.42
CA CYS A 91 36.52 51.87 -4.15
C CYS A 91 36.88 52.19 -2.68
N PHE A 92 36.08 51.69 -1.73
CA PHE A 92 36.24 51.87 -0.27
C PHE A 92 36.40 50.53 0.47
N LYS A 93 36.86 49.48 -0.23
CA LYS A 93 37.06 48.16 0.37
C LYS A 93 38.12 48.20 1.48
N ASP A 94 37.85 47.44 2.55
CA ASP A 94 38.67 47.29 3.77
C ASP A 94 38.95 48.59 4.55
N LEU A 95 38.34 49.73 4.21
CA LEU A 95 38.56 51.01 4.92
C LEU A 95 37.91 51.00 6.31
N LYS A 96 38.73 51.02 7.37
CA LYS A 96 38.27 50.89 8.76
C LYS A 96 37.91 52.21 9.47
N ASN A 97 38.28 53.35 8.90
CA ASN A 97 37.96 54.67 9.48
C ASN A 97 36.74 55.33 8.83
N ILE A 98 36.32 54.92 7.63
CA ILE A 98 35.12 55.47 6.98
C ILE A 98 33.89 55.27 7.88
N LYS A 99 33.03 56.29 7.94
CA LYS A 99 31.79 56.34 8.72
C LYS A 99 30.63 56.83 7.89
N THR A 100 30.82 57.87 7.07
CA THR A 100 29.75 58.37 6.20
C THR A 100 30.23 58.58 4.76
N ILE A 101 29.31 58.38 3.82
CA ILE A 101 29.42 58.90 2.45
C ILE A 101 28.16 59.70 2.13
N THR A 102 28.31 60.89 1.55
CA THR A 102 27.21 61.68 0.99
C THR A 102 27.26 61.58 -0.54
N LEU A 103 26.17 61.09 -1.14
CA LEU A 103 26.01 60.91 -2.59
C LEU A 103 25.34 62.14 -3.23
N PRO A 104 25.57 62.41 -4.53
CA PRO A 104 24.85 63.48 -5.24
C PRO A 104 23.36 63.15 -5.41
N ASN A 105 22.54 64.17 -5.65
CA ASN A 105 21.10 64.03 -5.86
C ASN A 105 20.74 63.59 -7.29
N GLN A 106 21.29 62.44 -7.70
CA GLN A 106 21.02 61.77 -8.98
C GLN A 106 21.24 60.26 -8.84
N GLY A 107 20.79 59.47 -9.82
CA GLY A 107 20.91 58.01 -9.78
C GLY A 107 22.35 57.51 -9.64
N ILE A 108 22.61 56.70 -8.60
CA ILE A 108 23.91 56.07 -8.32
C ILE A 108 23.80 54.55 -8.34
N ASN A 109 24.72 53.90 -9.07
CA ASN A 109 24.97 52.46 -8.99
C ASN A 109 26.14 52.18 -8.02
N ILE A 110 26.04 51.16 -7.18
CA ILE A 110 27.11 50.77 -6.24
C ILE A 110 27.71 49.45 -6.70
N GLY A 111 28.95 49.50 -7.21
CA GLY A 111 29.64 48.37 -7.83
C GLY A 111 30.10 47.27 -6.86
N SER A 112 30.48 46.12 -7.40
CA SER A 112 30.83 44.93 -6.61
C SER A 112 31.94 45.22 -5.58
N PHE A 113 31.78 44.74 -4.36
CA PHE A 113 32.71 44.98 -3.25
C PHE A 113 33.03 46.47 -2.94
N ALA A 114 32.27 47.44 -3.42
CA ALA A 114 32.57 48.87 -3.28
C ALA A 114 32.91 49.32 -1.85
N PHE A 115 32.22 48.77 -0.84
CA PHE A 115 32.41 49.06 0.59
C PHE A 115 32.81 47.81 1.40
N ALA A 116 33.17 46.69 0.76
CA ALA A 116 33.33 45.42 1.45
C ALA A 116 34.34 45.48 2.62
N ASN A 117 33.98 44.91 3.76
CA ASN A 117 34.66 44.96 5.05
C ASN A 117 34.98 46.38 5.56
N SER A 118 34.35 47.43 5.05
CA SER A 118 34.54 48.78 5.58
C SER A 118 33.74 49.00 6.87
N SER A 119 34.09 50.05 7.61
CA SER A 119 33.40 50.44 8.86
C SER A 119 32.32 51.52 8.63
N ILE A 120 31.81 51.62 7.40
CA ILE A 120 30.74 52.54 6.98
C ILE A 120 29.51 52.38 7.88
N VAL A 121 28.95 53.50 8.35
CA VAL A 121 27.75 53.54 9.21
C VAL A 121 26.53 54.01 8.43
N SER A 122 26.70 55.00 7.55
CA SER A 122 25.59 55.54 6.75
C SER A 122 25.98 55.96 5.33
N VAL A 123 25.11 55.63 4.38
CA VAL A 123 25.11 56.17 3.01
C VAL A 123 23.99 57.21 2.93
N ILE A 124 24.36 58.48 2.75
CA ILE A 124 23.46 59.64 2.81
C ILE A 124 23.20 60.12 1.38
N GLY A 125 21.93 60.11 0.95
CA GLY A 125 21.52 60.51 -0.40
C GLY A 125 20.41 59.59 -0.92
N SER A 126 19.47 60.13 -1.69
CA SER A 126 18.13 59.54 -1.87
C SER A 126 17.90 58.86 -3.23
N GLN A 127 18.94 58.37 -3.89
CA GLN A 127 18.89 57.91 -5.30
C GLN A 127 19.83 56.72 -5.61
N VAL A 128 19.95 55.73 -4.72
CA VAL A 128 20.67 54.48 -5.06
C VAL A 128 19.78 53.61 -5.96
N LEU A 129 20.22 53.33 -7.19
CA LEU A 129 19.45 52.59 -8.21
C LEU A 129 19.75 51.09 -8.21
N THR A 130 21.03 50.72 -8.23
CA THR A 130 21.48 49.32 -8.18
C THR A 130 22.59 49.11 -7.16
N ILE A 131 22.63 47.91 -6.59
CA ILE A 131 23.67 47.46 -5.66
C ILE A 131 24.18 46.08 -6.12
N ASP A 132 25.45 46.03 -6.48
CA ASP A 132 26.09 44.86 -7.05
C ASP A 132 26.60 43.87 -5.99
N THR A 133 27.00 42.69 -6.45
CA THR A 133 27.36 41.54 -5.62
C THR A 133 28.45 41.91 -4.62
N TYR A 134 28.22 41.55 -3.35
CA TYR A 134 29.13 41.84 -2.23
C TYR A 134 29.42 43.34 -1.94
N ALA A 135 28.68 44.30 -2.52
CA ALA A 135 28.94 45.75 -2.35
C ALA A 135 29.18 46.19 -0.90
N PHE A 136 28.38 45.69 0.05
CA PHE A 136 28.45 45.95 1.49
C PHE A 136 28.78 44.69 2.32
N TYR A 137 29.39 43.66 1.71
CA TYR A 137 29.80 42.44 2.41
C TYR A 137 30.66 42.78 3.65
N GLY A 138 30.30 42.28 4.83
CA GLY A 138 31.06 42.49 6.06
C GLY A 138 30.99 43.92 6.63
N CYS A 139 30.07 44.77 6.17
CA CYS A 139 29.85 46.11 6.72
C CYS A 139 29.08 46.04 8.06
N SER A 140 29.74 45.53 9.10
CA SER A 140 29.15 45.30 10.43
C SER A 140 28.66 46.56 11.14
N ASP A 141 29.06 47.75 10.67
CA ASP A 141 28.72 49.04 11.26
C ASP A 141 27.55 49.73 10.51
N LEU A 142 27.17 49.24 9.33
CA LEU A 142 26.18 49.89 8.46
C LEU A 142 24.78 49.78 9.06
N THR A 143 24.16 50.92 9.35
CA THR A 143 22.80 51.00 9.92
C THR A 143 21.83 51.83 9.08
N ALA A 144 22.30 52.68 8.17
CA ALA A 144 21.42 53.57 7.39
C ALA A 144 21.83 53.68 5.91
N ILE A 145 20.90 53.35 5.02
CA ILE A 145 20.99 53.55 3.57
C ILE A 145 19.56 53.69 3.02
N ASP A 146 19.29 54.71 2.20
CA ASP A 146 18.01 54.87 1.53
C ASP A 146 17.95 53.99 0.29
N LEU A 147 17.13 52.94 0.35
CA LEU A 147 16.90 51.97 -0.73
C LEU A 147 15.57 52.22 -1.48
N SER A 148 14.83 53.28 -1.15
CA SER A 148 13.45 53.51 -1.62
C SER A 148 13.32 53.78 -3.12
N LYS A 149 14.45 53.86 -3.83
CA LYS A 149 14.58 54.02 -5.29
C LYS A 149 15.44 52.93 -5.92
N THR A 150 15.83 51.91 -5.16
CA THR A 150 16.63 50.79 -5.63
C THR A 150 15.74 49.76 -6.32
N ASP A 151 16.08 49.44 -7.56
CA ASP A 151 15.36 48.50 -8.43
C ASP A 151 16.04 47.11 -8.50
N MET A 152 17.30 47.03 -8.06
CA MET A 152 18.09 45.79 -8.07
C MET A 152 19.12 45.78 -6.95
N VAL A 153 19.08 44.74 -6.11
CA VAL A 153 20.13 44.42 -5.13
C VAL A 153 20.53 42.98 -5.39
N THR A 154 21.71 42.74 -5.96
CA THR A 154 22.12 41.38 -6.36
C THR A 154 22.64 40.56 -5.17
N ASP A 155 22.86 39.27 -5.39
CA ASP A 155 23.23 38.32 -4.35
C ASP A 155 24.37 38.78 -3.44
N PHE A 156 24.24 38.44 -2.16
CA PHE A 156 25.23 38.68 -1.11
C PHE A 156 25.61 40.16 -0.88
N ALA A 157 24.96 41.13 -1.54
CA ALA A 157 25.26 42.56 -1.45
C ALA A 157 25.45 43.06 -0.02
N PHE A 158 24.55 42.71 0.90
CA PHE A 158 24.55 43.16 2.30
C PHE A 158 25.07 42.11 3.30
N THR A 159 25.75 41.05 2.84
CA THR A 159 26.10 39.90 3.69
C THR A 159 26.83 40.29 4.97
N ASN A 160 26.39 39.79 6.13
CA ASN A 160 26.92 40.15 7.46
C ASN A 160 26.89 41.67 7.77
N SER A 161 25.98 42.45 7.19
CA SER A 161 25.77 43.86 7.56
C SER A 161 24.84 44.01 8.78
N SER A 162 24.85 45.21 9.39
CA SER A 162 24.03 45.53 10.58
C SER A 162 22.71 46.24 10.27
N ILE A 163 22.26 46.25 9.01
CA ILE A 163 21.01 46.92 8.63
C ILE A 163 19.81 46.34 9.40
N THR A 164 18.86 47.20 9.76
CA THR A 164 17.69 46.84 10.57
C THR A 164 16.38 46.84 9.76
N GLU A 165 16.33 47.67 8.73
CA GLU A 165 15.22 47.83 7.80
C GLU A 165 15.76 47.97 6.36
N ALA A 166 14.96 47.55 5.38
CA ALA A 166 15.19 47.77 3.96
C ALA A 166 13.86 48.04 3.24
N HIS A 167 13.77 49.21 2.59
CA HIS A 167 12.59 49.63 1.83
C HIS A 167 12.97 49.71 0.34
N LEU A 168 12.54 48.77 -0.49
CA LEU A 168 12.94 48.66 -1.91
C LEU A 168 11.83 49.18 -2.85
N ASN A 169 12.20 49.70 -4.03
CA ASN A 169 11.21 50.12 -5.04
C ASN A 169 10.68 48.91 -5.83
N ASN A 170 11.63 48.10 -6.33
CA ASN A 170 11.41 46.87 -7.08
C ASN A 170 12.56 45.90 -6.76
N ALA A 171 12.34 44.60 -6.91
CA ALA A 171 13.35 43.58 -6.65
C ALA A 171 13.07 42.34 -7.51
N ALA A 172 13.53 42.35 -8.77
CA ALA A 172 13.29 41.24 -9.70
C ALA A 172 13.95 39.91 -9.27
N ASP A 173 15.04 39.99 -8.50
CA ASP A 173 15.64 38.91 -7.73
C ASP A 173 16.36 39.55 -6.52
N PHE A 174 16.25 38.93 -5.35
CA PHE A 174 16.88 39.39 -4.11
C PHE A 174 17.24 38.24 -3.15
N SER A 175 17.34 37.02 -3.69
CA SER A 175 17.25 35.76 -2.93
C SER A 175 18.34 35.61 -1.86
N TYR A 176 19.57 36.04 -2.15
CA TYR A 176 20.69 36.05 -1.19
C TYR A 176 21.18 37.46 -0.82
N SER A 177 20.46 38.51 -1.22
CA SER A 177 20.93 39.91 -1.11
C SER A 177 21.22 40.35 0.33
N PHE A 178 20.48 39.79 1.30
CA PHE A 178 20.60 40.06 2.74
C PHE A 178 21.08 38.84 3.57
N TYR A 179 21.81 37.91 2.95
CA TYR A 179 22.35 36.71 3.60
C TYR A 179 23.05 37.03 4.94
N LYS A 180 22.66 36.37 6.04
CA LYS A 180 23.20 36.62 7.41
C LYS A 180 23.07 38.07 7.93
N CYS A 181 22.06 38.82 7.47
CA CYS A 181 21.72 40.12 8.07
C CYS A 181 20.90 39.92 9.37
N ASP A 182 21.53 39.38 10.42
CA ASP A 182 20.88 38.99 11.70
C ASP A 182 20.25 40.15 12.51
N LYS A 183 20.22 41.37 11.97
CA LYS A 183 19.51 42.53 12.56
C LYS A 183 18.33 43.02 11.71
N LEU A 184 18.18 42.51 10.48
CA LEU A 184 17.12 42.92 9.56
C LEU A 184 15.78 42.35 10.04
N THR A 185 14.88 43.23 10.46
CA THR A 185 13.56 42.87 11.00
C THR A 185 12.41 43.39 10.13
N THR A 186 12.69 44.34 9.23
CA THR A 186 11.69 44.93 8.33
C THR A 186 12.20 44.91 6.90
N LEU A 187 11.44 44.30 5.99
CA LEU A 187 11.69 44.29 4.55
C LEU A 187 10.37 44.63 3.84
N THR A 188 10.33 45.73 3.11
CA THR A 188 9.12 46.19 2.40
C THR A 188 9.43 46.58 0.97
N PHE A 189 8.45 46.38 0.08
CA PHE A 189 8.55 46.73 -1.33
C PHE A 189 7.48 47.75 -1.71
N GLN A 190 7.81 48.75 -2.51
CA GLN A 190 6.81 49.61 -3.16
C GLN A 190 6.02 48.79 -4.20
N ASN A 191 6.69 47.90 -4.93
CA ASN A 191 6.09 46.91 -5.81
C ASN A 191 6.53 45.50 -5.36
N PRO A 192 5.66 44.72 -4.67
CA PRO A 192 6.01 43.39 -4.19
C PRO A 192 6.45 42.44 -5.30
N PRO A 193 7.56 41.69 -5.13
CA PRO A 193 8.02 40.72 -6.11
C PRO A 193 7.31 39.36 -5.96
N ALA A 194 7.35 38.54 -7.01
CA ALA A 194 6.98 37.13 -6.94
C ALA A 194 8.24 36.29 -6.71
N VAL A 195 8.22 35.43 -5.69
CA VAL A 195 9.39 34.68 -5.23
C VAL A 195 9.24 33.20 -5.60
N LYS A 196 10.27 32.64 -6.24
CA LYS A 196 10.30 31.22 -6.65
C LYS A 196 11.28 30.37 -5.87
N ASP A 197 12.29 30.99 -5.30
CA ASP A 197 13.44 30.35 -4.67
C ASP A 197 13.49 30.60 -3.15
N GLN A 198 14.42 29.94 -2.47
CA GLN A 198 14.63 30.07 -1.04
C GLN A 198 15.11 31.48 -0.65
N LEU A 199 14.56 32.03 0.44
CA LEU A 199 14.92 33.34 0.99
C LEU A 199 15.60 33.18 2.36
N ASP A 200 16.91 33.43 2.45
CA ASP A 200 17.64 33.34 3.73
C ASP A 200 17.58 34.66 4.52
N PHE A 201 16.44 34.88 5.20
CA PHE A 201 16.23 36.00 6.12
C PHE A 201 16.00 35.51 7.55
N THR A 202 16.99 35.71 8.42
CA THR A 202 17.08 35.05 9.74
C THR A 202 16.21 35.65 10.84
N LYS A 203 15.45 36.75 10.58
CA LYS A 203 14.56 37.42 11.56
C LYS A 203 13.31 38.12 11.00
N ILE A 204 12.98 37.97 9.71
CA ILE A 204 11.75 38.57 9.16
C ILE A 204 10.54 37.73 9.57
N THR A 205 9.63 38.32 10.35
CA THR A 205 8.40 37.65 10.84
C THR A 205 7.15 37.97 10.03
N SER A 206 7.15 39.01 9.21
CA SER A 206 6.01 39.40 8.36
C SER A 206 6.52 39.97 7.03
N ILE A 207 5.88 39.60 5.91
CA ILE A 207 6.26 40.07 4.57
C ILE A 207 5.04 40.16 3.63
N THR A 208 5.12 41.05 2.63
CA THR A 208 4.15 41.15 1.52
C THR A 208 4.86 40.84 0.20
N LEU A 209 4.30 39.91 -0.58
CA LEU A 209 4.83 39.44 -1.87
C LEU A 209 3.73 39.43 -2.93
N ALA A 210 4.07 39.55 -4.21
CA ALA A 210 3.11 39.35 -5.31
C ALA A 210 2.88 37.86 -5.63
N GLY A 211 3.68 36.96 -5.08
CA GLY A 211 3.46 35.52 -5.19
C GLY A 211 4.57 34.72 -4.53
N ALA A 212 4.26 33.45 -4.24
CA ALA A 212 5.19 32.48 -3.68
C ALA A 212 5.01 31.15 -4.41
N ASP A 213 6.10 30.55 -4.90
CA ASP A 213 6.10 29.26 -5.61
C ASP A 213 6.73 28.15 -4.75
N GLU A 214 6.86 26.93 -5.30
CA GLU A 214 7.21 25.73 -4.53
C GLU A 214 8.51 25.84 -3.70
N GLY A 215 9.51 26.58 -4.21
CA GLY A 215 10.79 26.81 -3.55
C GLY A 215 10.77 27.84 -2.41
N PHE A 216 9.64 28.49 -2.14
CA PHE A 216 9.51 29.50 -1.10
C PHE A 216 9.74 28.91 0.30
N TYR A 217 10.73 29.46 1.02
CA TYR A 217 11.05 29.08 2.38
C TYR A 217 11.58 30.26 3.18
N MET A 218 10.94 30.55 4.32
CA MET A 218 11.35 31.55 5.31
C MET A 218 11.06 31.00 6.72
N PRO A 219 12.07 30.54 7.49
CA PRO A 219 11.83 29.78 8.73
C PRO A 219 11.26 30.61 9.89
N GLU A 220 11.48 31.93 9.89
CA GLU A 220 11.03 32.85 10.94
C GLU A 220 9.68 33.53 10.64
N LEU A 221 9.09 33.25 9.47
CA LEU A 221 7.87 33.91 9.02
C LEU A 221 6.65 33.48 9.84
N VAL A 222 5.90 34.45 10.36
CA VAL A 222 4.67 34.27 11.15
C VAL A 222 3.43 34.71 10.37
N GLU A 223 3.56 35.77 9.57
CA GLU A 223 2.48 36.35 8.77
C GLU A 223 2.92 36.52 7.31
N LEU A 224 2.11 36.04 6.36
CA LEU A 224 2.36 36.22 4.93
C LEU A 224 1.19 36.95 4.27
N THR A 225 1.47 38.02 3.53
CA THR A 225 0.49 38.67 2.65
C THR A 225 0.85 38.44 1.19
N ILE A 226 -0.10 37.90 0.41
CA ILE A 226 0.03 37.75 -1.05
C ILE A 226 -0.87 38.76 -1.75
N SER A 227 -0.27 39.57 -2.63
CA SER A 227 -0.90 40.68 -3.36
C SER A 227 -0.82 40.53 -4.88
N GLY A 228 -0.69 39.30 -5.38
CA GLY A 228 -0.70 38.94 -6.79
C GLY A 228 -1.20 37.50 -6.98
N SER A 229 -1.16 37.01 -8.21
CA SER A 229 -2.04 35.92 -8.68
C SER A 229 -1.62 34.46 -8.39
N VAL A 230 -0.46 34.20 -7.76
CA VAL A 230 0.11 32.83 -7.61
C VAL A 230 0.55 32.54 -6.18
N CYS A 231 0.13 31.41 -5.62
CA CYS A 231 0.59 30.90 -4.32
C CYS A 231 0.62 29.36 -4.27
N ASN A 232 1.81 28.77 -4.28
CA ASN A 232 2.07 27.33 -4.28
C ASN A 232 3.07 26.95 -3.16
N ILE A 233 2.66 26.98 -1.89
CA ILE A 233 3.55 26.69 -0.76
C ILE A 233 3.34 25.26 -0.26
N TYR A 234 4.27 24.39 -0.61
CA TYR A 234 4.34 22.99 -0.17
C TYR A 234 5.36 22.76 0.95
N ASN A 235 6.40 23.60 1.03
CA ASN A 235 7.43 23.52 2.06
C ASN A 235 6.86 23.99 3.41
N PRO A 236 7.09 23.26 4.52
CA PRO A 236 6.57 23.63 5.83
C PRO A 236 7.27 24.88 6.37
N LEU A 237 6.53 25.96 6.56
CA LEU A 237 7.00 27.17 7.22
C LEU A 237 6.74 27.02 8.73
N PRO A 238 7.79 26.77 9.55
CA PRO A 238 7.62 26.21 10.90
C PRO A 238 7.03 27.19 11.92
N LYS A 239 6.93 28.48 11.57
CA LYS A 239 6.37 29.55 12.42
C LYS A 239 5.14 30.25 11.83
N LEU A 240 4.70 29.87 10.63
CA LEU A 240 3.62 30.55 9.93
C LEU A 240 2.28 30.32 10.65
N GLU A 241 1.66 31.39 11.14
CA GLU A 241 0.37 31.35 11.85
C GLU A 241 -0.78 31.92 11.02
N SER A 242 -0.51 32.84 10.08
CA SER A 242 -1.55 33.40 9.19
C SER A 242 -1.09 33.70 7.76
N VAL A 243 -2.02 33.54 6.81
CA VAL A 243 -1.86 33.98 5.41
C VAL A 243 -3.05 34.84 5.00
N THR A 244 -2.77 35.99 4.37
CA THR A 244 -3.77 36.93 3.85
C THR A 244 -3.60 37.10 2.35
N PHE A 245 -4.67 36.94 1.60
CA PHE A 245 -4.72 37.16 0.15
C PHE A 245 -5.50 38.45 -0.14
N THR A 246 -4.90 39.34 -0.93
CA THR A 246 -5.45 40.69 -1.18
C THR A 246 -5.79 40.97 -2.65
N ASP A 247 -5.32 40.13 -3.58
CA ASP A 247 -5.61 40.28 -5.01
C ASP A 247 -6.85 39.47 -5.41
N ASN A 248 -7.78 40.14 -6.11
CA ASN A 248 -9.00 39.55 -6.65
C ASN A 248 -8.79 38.91 -8.04
N GLN A 249 -7.53 38.69 -8.46
CA GLN A 249 -7.14 37.98 -9.70
C GLN A 249 -6.36 36.68 -9.41
N ILE A 250 -6.46 36.13 -8.19
CA ILE A 250 -5.89 34.82 -7.86
C ILE A 250 -6.82 33.72 -8.39
N TYR A 251 -6.25 32.77 -9.14
CA TYR A 251 -7.00 31.63 -9.70
C TYR A 251 -6.72 30.30 -8.97
N SER A 252 -5.58 30.20 -8.28
CA SER A 252 -5.14 28.98 -7.58
C SER A 252 -4.35 29.28 -6.30
N ILE A 253 -4.65 28.56 -5.22
CA ILE A 253 -3.91 28.63 -3.94
C ILE A 253 -3.64 27.19 -3.44
N TYR A 254 -2.38 26.86 -3.25
CA TYR A 254 -1.96 25.64 -2.55
C TYR A 254 -1.15 26.06 -1.32
N LEU A 255 -1.70 25.79 -0.12
CA LEU A 255 -1.02 25.99 1.17
C LEU A 255 -1.07 24.67 1.92
N ILE A 256 -0.05 23.83 1.72
CA ILE A 256 -0.06 22.44 2.16
C ILE A 256 1.03 22.22 3.23
N ASN A 257 0.77 21.33 4.20
CA ASN A 257 1.71 20.94 5.27
C ASN A 257 2.19 22.08 6.19
N GLN A 258 1.37 23.10 6.49
CA GLN A 258 1.75 24.22 7.36
C GLN A 258 1.39 23.93 8.83
N PRO A 259 2.36 23.61 9.71
CA PRO A 259 2.09 22.96 10.99
C PRO A 259 1.49 23.88 12.05
N LEU A 260 1.70 25.21 11.96
CA LEU A 260 1.20 26.22 12.89
C LEU A 260 0.14 27.16 12.28
N LEU A 261 -0.21 26.98 11.00
CA LEU A 261 -1.14 27.85 10.29
C LEU A 261 -2.54 27.76 10.93
N GLN A 262 -3.01 28.87 11.48
CA GLN A 262 -4.27 28.95 12.22
C GLN A 262 -5.39 29.64 11.44
N THR A 263 -5.04 30.64 10.63
CA THR A 263 -5.99 31.51 9.90
C THR A 263 -5.57 31.70 8.46
N ILE A 264 -6.53 31.56 7.54
CA ILE A 264 -6.38 31.95 6.12
C ILE A 264 -7.48 32.98 5.81
N ILE A 265 -7.12 34.10 5.17
CA ILE A 265 -8.06 35.14 4.74
C ILE A 265 -8.03 35.19 3.21
N LEU A 266 -9.16 34.87 2.58
CA LEU A 266 -9.32 34.83 1.12
C LEU A 266 -9.77 36.19 0.53
N PRO A 267 -9.46 36.48 -0.75
CA PRO A 267 -9.78 37.77 -1.36
C PRO A 267 -11.27 37.89 -1.71
N GLN A 268 -11.78 39.11 -1.86
CA GLN A 268 -13.19 39.37 -2.20
C GLN A 268 -13.41 39.27 -3.72
N MET A 269 -13.55 38.05 -4.24
CA MET A 269 -13.79 37.84 -5.67
C MET A 269 -15.27 37.92 -6.04
N GLN A 270 -15.55 38.63 -7.13
CA GLN A 270 -16.86 38.70 -7.78
C GLN A 270 -16.76 37.92 -9.10
N ASP A 271 -17.62 36.91 -9.27
CA ASP A 271 -17.79 36.12 -10.50
C ASP A 271 -16.56 35.32 -11.01
N ALA A 272 -15.60 34.95 -10.14
CA ALA A 272 -14.40 34.18 -10.50
C ALA A 272 -14.25 32.86 -9.73
N THR A 273 -13.83 31.81 -10.43
CA THR A 273 -13.54 30.47 -9.89
C THR A 273 -12.16 30.42 -9.24
N LEU A 274 -12.11 30.07 -7.94
CA LEU A 274 -10.87 29.86 -7.19
C LEU A 274 -10.62 28.37 -6.94
N THR A 275 -9.50 27.84 -7.43
CA THR A 275 -9.02 26.49 -7.06
C THR A 275 -8.19 26.59 -5.78
N VAL A 276 -8.49 25.76 -4.78
CA VAL A 276 -7.80 25.80 -3.47
C VAL A 276 -7.47 24.40 -2.95
N SER A 277 -6.32 24.26 -2.28
CA SER A 277 -6.02 23.14 -1.40
C SER A 277 -5.31 23.61 -0.14
N PHE A 278 -5.82 23.18 1.01
CA PHE A 278 -5.33 23.49 2.34
C PHE A 278 -4.92 22.21 3.09
N GLU A 279 -4.49 21.18 2.37
CA GLU A 279 -4.21 19.85 2.93
C GLU A 279 -3.15 19.89 4.05
N ASN A 280 -3.36 19.07 5.10
CA ASN A 280 -2.43 18.83 6.20
C ASN A 280 -2.01 20.11 6.96
N ASN A 281 -2.96 21.02 7.20
CA ASN A 281 -2.79 22.16 8.10
C ASN A 281 -3.45 21.87 9.47
N PRO A 282 -2.81 21.13 10.39
CA PRO A 282 -3.46 20.58 11.59
C PRO A 282 -3.89 21.63 12.62
N LYS A 283 -3.40 22.87 12.52
CA LYS A 283 -3.76 24.00 13.38
C LYS A 283 -4.79 24.94 12.77
N LEU A 284 -5.21 24.71 11.52
CA LEU A 284 -6.16 25.57 10.82
C LEU A 284 -7.50 25.53 11.56
N THR A 285 -7.93 26.68 12.06
CA THR A 285 -9.20 26.82 12.80
C THR A 285 -10.20 27.72 12.08
N ARG A 286 -9.70 28.63 11.23
CA ARG A 286 -10.51 29.62 10.54
C ARG A 286 -10.02 29.82 9.10
N VAL A 287 -10.91 29.63 8.14
CA VAL A 287 -10.76 30.18 6.79
C VAL A 287 -11.84 31.24 6.65
N ASP A 288 -11.41 32.50 6.66
CA ASP A 288 -12.32 33.63 6.42
C ASP A 288 -12.61 33.68 4.91
N ASN A 289 -13.69 33.01 4.53
CA ASN A 289 -14.28 33.09 3.20
C ASN A 289 -15.69 33.69 3.30
N SER A 290 -15.98 34.70 2.47
CA SER A 290 -17.30 35.33 2.38
C SER A 290 -17.99 35.13 1.03
N GLN A 291 -17.36 34.49 0.02
CA GLN A 291 -17.85 34.40 -1.37
C GLN A 291 -17.56 33.02 -2.02
N PHE A 292 -17.79 32.89 -3.34
CA PHE A 292 -17.87 31.62 -4.08
C PHE A 292 -16.54 30.87 -4.24
N ILE A 293 -16.60 29.54 -4.14
CA ILE A 293 -15.50 28.60 -4.43
C ILE A 293 -16.04 27.50 -5.37
N GLN A 294 -15.33 27.23 -6.47
CA GLN A 294 -15.65 26.13 -7.40
C GLN A 294 -14.47 25.14 -7.35
N THR A 295 -14.70 23.92 -6.87
CA THR A 295 -13.65 22.86 -6.83
C THR A 295 -13.44 22.19 -8.20
N ARG A 296 -13.50 22.93 -9.30
CA ARG A 296 -13.51 22.38 -10.67
C ARG A 296 -12.11 22.03 -11.20
N ILE A 297 -11.37 21.16 -10.51
CA ILE A 297 -10.28 20.35 -11.11
C ILE A 297 -10.18 19.02 -10.36
N GLN A 298 -10.18 17.93 -11.13
CA GLN A 298 -9.86 16.59 -10.67
C GLN A 298 -8.43 16.54 -10.11
N SER A 299 -8.25 16.07 -8.86
CA SER A 299 -7.05 15.41 -8.27
C SER A 299 -6.53 15.95 -6.92
N TYR A 300 -7.17 16.93 -6.26
CA TYR A 300 -6.67 17.50 -4.99
C TYR A 300 -7.71 17.46 -3.87
N THR A 301 -7.27 17.29 -2.62
CA THR A 301 -8.15 17.37 -1.45
C THR A 301 -8.21 18.82 -0.93
N LEU A 302 -9.39 19.23 -0.47
CA LEU A 302 -9.60 20.61 -0.01
C LEU A 302 -9.07 20.88 1.42
N PHE A 303 -9.51 20.10 2.41
CA PHE A 303 -9.23 20.27 3.84
C PHE A 303 -8.70 18.99 4.51
N ALA A 304 -8.28 17.97 3.76
CA ALA A 304 -7.87 16.71 4.38
C ALA A 304 -6.75 16.94 5.40
N GLY A 305 -6.84 16.31 6.58
CA GLY A 305 -5.90 16.51 7.68
C GLY A 305 -6.02 17.83 8.46
N CYS A 306 -6.94 18.75 8.13
CA CYS A 306 -7.19 19.99 8.88
C CYS A 306 -7.92 19.75 10.21
N CYS A 307 -7.27 19.04 11.13
CA CYS A 307 -7.91 18.44 12.28
C CYS A 307 -8.39 19.43 13.36
N ALA A 308 -8.04 20.72 13.30
CA ALA A 308 -8.51 21.75 14.22
C ALA A 308 -9.77 22.50 13.74
N ILE A 309 -10.20 22.35 12.48
CA ILE A 309 -11.44 22.96 11.98
C ILE A 309 -12.63 22.35 12.73
N LYS A 310 -13.50 23.21 13.28
CA LYS A 310 -14.77 22.82 13.93
C LYS A 310 -15.99 23.17 13.11
N THR A 311 -15.95 24.32 12.45
CA THR A 311 -17.05 24.89 11.70
C THR A 311 -16.50 25.49 10.43
N ILE A 312 -17.18 25.30 9.31
CA ILE A 312 -16.80 25.92 8.04
C ILE A 312 -18.05 26.32 7.26
N ASP A 313 -17.98 27.45 6.56
CA ASP A 313 -19.04 27.89 5.66
C ASP A 313 -18.68 27.53 4.22
N LEU A 314 -19.53 26.70 3.62
CA LEU A 314 -19.42 26.23 2.24
C LEU A 314 -20.67 26.58 1.43
N THR A 315 -21.48 27.56 1.87
CA THR A 315 -22.74 27.98 1.22
C THR A 315 -22.53 28.29 -0.26
N ASN A 316 -21.41 28.93 -0.59
CA ASN A 316 -21.06 29.33 -1.94
C ASN A 316 -20.09 28.34 -2.63
N VAL A 317 -19.96 27.10 -2.12
CA VAL A 317 -19.22 26.03 -2.79
C VAL A 317 -20.12 25.33 -3.81
N GLU A 318 -19.67 25.23 -5.06
CA GLU A 318 -20.47 24.61 -6.14
C GLU A 318 -20.35 23.08 -6.21
N SER A 319 -19.19 22.52 -5.89
CA SER A 319 -18.90 21.09 -6.00
C SER A 319 -17.97 20.64 -4.87
N PHE A 320 -17.95 19.34 -4.61
CA PHE A 320 -16.98 18.67 -3.75
C PHE A 320 -16.39 17.47 -4.46
N GLU A 321 -15.13 17.18 -4.16
CA GLU A 321 -14.35 16.08 -4.74
C GLU A 321 -13.98 15.05 -3.65
N ARG A 322 -13.23 14.03 -4.06
CA ARG A 322 -12.85 12.91 -3.21
C ARG A 322 -12.05 13.30 -1.97
N ASP A 323 -12.43 12.74 -0.82
CA ASP A 323 -11.70 12.82 0.45
C ASP A 323 -11.51 14.25 1.01
N ASP A 324 -12.27 15.26 0.54
CA ASP A 324 -12.13 16.70 0.86
C ASP A 324 -12.03 17.04 2.36
N PHE A 325 -12.75 16.34 3.23
CA PHE A 325 -12.73 16.55 4.69
C PHE A 325 -12.16 15.35 5.44
N ARG A 326 -11.45 14.44 4.75
CA ARG A 326 -10.88 13.25 5.38
C ARG A 326 -9.98 13.63 6.55
N ASN A 327 -10.12 12.93 7.67
CA ASN A 327 -9.38 13.17 8.91
C ASN A 327 -9.63 14.55 9.58
N CYS A 328 -10.69 15.28 9.22
CA CYS A 328 -11.13 16.47 9.97
C CYS A 328 -11.82 16.08 11.29
N TYR A 329 -11.07 15.47 12.23
CA TYR A 329 -11.61 14.83 13.44
C TYR A 329 -12.49 15.73 14.32
N ASN A 330 -12.24 17.05 14.33
CA ASN A 330 -13.00 18.01 15.12
C ASN A 330 -14.13 18.72 14.37
N LEU A 331 -14.35 18.44 13.08
CA LEU A 331 -15.41 19.08 12.29
C LEU A 331 -16.78 18.70 12.86
N GLU A 332 -17.54 19.69 13.30
CA GLU A 332 -18.85 19.53 13.95
C GLU A 332 -20.00 19.91 13.00
N THR A 333 -19.91 21.04 12.32
CA THR A 333 -20.99 21.60 11.48
C THR A 333 -20.46 22.27 10.22
N ILE A 334 -21.25 22.20 9.15
CA ILE A 334 -20.92 22.82 7.86
C ILE A 334 -22.11 23.68 7.42
N THR A 335 -21.91 24.99 7.34
CA THR A 335 -22.92 25.93 6.82
C THR A 335 -23.00 25.76 5.30
N GLY A 336 -24.21 25.79 4.73
CA GLY A 336 -24.42 25.54 3.30
C GLY A 336 -24.64 24.07 2.92
N LEU A 337 -24.46 23.13 3.86
CA LEU A 337 -24.82 21.71 3.74
C LEU A 337 -26.01 21.31 4.64
N THR A 338 -26.72 22.28 5.20
CA THR A 338 -27.98 22.05 5.91
C THR A 338 -29.01 21.57 4.91
N ASP A 339 -29.39 20.30 5.04
CA ASP A 339 -30.02 19.48 4.01
C ASP A 339 -29.09 19.27 2.80
N ILE A 340 -28.55 18.06 2.67
CA ILE A 340 -27.76 17.65 1.50
C ILE A 340 -28.72 17.48 0.31
N SER A 341 -29.20 18.57 -0.29
CA SER A 341 -29.88 18.57 -1.58
C SER A 341 -28.83 18.37 -2.67
N THR A 342 -28.82 17.19 -3.31
CA THR A 342 -27.79 16.80 -4.30
C THR A 342 -27.99 17.46 -5.66
N ASN A 343 -28.07 18.79 -5.71
CA ASN A 343 -28.19 19.60 -6.93
C ASN A 343 -26.89 19.60 -7.75
N GLY A 344 -26.40 18.42 -8.15
CA GLY A 344 -25.15 18.22 -8.88
C GLY A 344 -23.85 18.45 -8.08
N LYS A 345 -23.92 18.84 -6.80
CA LYS A 345 -22.76 19.29 -6.01
C LYS A 345 -21.75 18.20 -5.57
N PHE A 346 -22.00 16.91 -5.82
CA PHE A 346 -21.17 15.84 -5.25
C PHE A 346 -20.50 15.01 -6.35
N SER A 347 -19.19 15.21 -6.54
CA SER A 347 -18.31 14.39 -7.35
C SER A 347 -17.64 13.35 -6.43
N VAL A 348 -18.17 12.12 -6.48
CA VAL A 348 -17.52 10.83 -6.16
C VAL A 348 -16.53 10.75 -4.96
N HIS A 349 -16.93 9.94 -3.96
CA HIS A 349 -16.11 9.24 -2.92
C HIS A 349 -15.73 9.96 -1.59
N SER A 350 -15.96 9.26 -0.47
CA SER A 350 -15.26 9.36 0.85
C SER A 350 -15.17 10.71 1.59
N MET A 351 -15.83 11.77 1.12
CA MET A 351 -15.72 13.16 1.60
C MET A 351 -15.48 13.35 3.12
N PHE A 352 -16.29 12.74 4.00
CA PHE A 352 -16.25 12.98 5.45
C PHE A 352 -15.57 11.87 6.25
N ARG A 353 -14.77 11.00 5.63
CA ARG A 353 -14.15 9.86 6.30
C ARG A 353 -13.35 10.30 7.54
N ASN A 354 -13.63 9.67 8.68
CA ASN A 354 -13.07 10.00 10.01
C ASN A 354 -13.45 11.38 10.58
N CYS A 355 -14.54 12.02 10.15
CA CYS A 355 -15.06 13.23 10.82
C CYS A 355 -15.81 12.86 12.13
N TRP A 356 -15.05 12.51 13.18
CA TRP A 356 -15.57 11.91 14.42
C TRP A 356 -16.56 12.76 15.23
N LYS A 357 -16.67 14.06 14.96
CA LYS A 357 -17.63 14.97 15.62
C LYS A 357 -18.74 15.50 14.71
N LEU A 358 -18.78 15.07 13.44
CA LEU A 358 -19.68 15.62 12.43
C LEU A 358 -21.15 15.37 12.79
N LYS A 359 -21.94 16.45 12.80
CA LYS A 359 -23.38 16.45 13.10
C LYS A 359 -24.15 16.74 11.81
N ILE A 360 -24.75 15.71 11.24
CA ILE A 360 -25.69 15.79 10.12
C ILE A 360 -26.93 14.99 10.53
N SER A 361 -28.12 15.52 10.27
CA SER A 361 -29.41 14.91 10.64
C SER A 361 -30.29 14.54 9.44
N THR A 362 -30.04 15.11 8.26
CA THR A 362 -30.86 14.89 7.06
C THR A 362 -30.00 14.84 5.78
N ILE A 363 -30.34 13.93 4.87
CA ILE A 363 -29.76 13.78 3.52
C ILE A 363 -30.91 13.66 2.52
N SER A 364 -30.87 14.42 1.41
CA SER A 364 -31.98 14.55 0.46
C SER A 364 -31.51 14.48 -1.00
N SER A 365 -31.44 13.28 -1.59
CA SER A 365 -30.95 13.14 -2.96
C SER A 365 -32.05 13.35 -4.00
N GLU A 366 -31.87 14.33 -4.91
CA GLU A 366 -32.81 14.60 -6.02
C GLU A 366 -32.38 13.94 -7.34
N TYR A 367 -31.08 13.89 -7.62
CA TYR A 367 -30.50 13.26 -8.81
C TYR A 367 -29.17 12.59 -8.46
N TYR A 368 -28.99 11.35 -8.92
CA TYR A 368 -27.68 10.69 -8.95
C TYR A 368 -27.63 9.76 -10.15
N ASN A 369 -26.67 9.99 -11.05
CA ASN A 369 -26.39 9.12 -12.19
C ASN A 369 -25.02 8.46 -12.00
N ASP A 370 -25.00 7.17 -12.31
CA ASP A 370 -23.89 6.34 -12.78
C ASP A 370 -22.87 5.64 -11.86
N ASP A 371 -22.41 4.52 -12.43
CA ASP A 371 -21.17 3.77 -12.21
C ASP A 371 -20.85 3.24 -10.82
N GLY A 372 -21.81 2.48 -10.27
CA GLY A 372 -21.54 1.12 -9.79
C GLY A 372 -20.67 0.90 -8.53
N MET A 373 -20.04 1.93 -7.95
CA MET A 373 -19.14 1.76 -6.80
C MET A 373 -19.70 2.26 -5.45
N PRO A 374 -19.46 1.50 -4.34
CA PRO A 374 -19.70 1.93 -2.97
C PRO A 374 -19.15 3.31 -2.58
N ILE A 375 -20.00 4.21 -2.06
CA ILE A 375 -19.62 5.57 -1.67
C ILE A 375 -19.43 5.68 -0.15
N SER A 376 -18.21 5.49 0.34
CA SER A 376 -17.84 5.49 1.77
C SER A 376 -17.91 6.86 2.50
N THR A 377 -18.74 7.79 2.02
CA THR A 377 -18.86 9.21 2.42
C THR A 377 -18.86 9.45 3.93
N PHE A 378 -19.66 8.71 4.70
CA PHE A 378 -19.85 8.93 6.14
C PHE A 378 -19.11 7.91 7.02
N THR A 379 -18.12 7.20 6.46
CA THR A 379 -17.40 6.15 7.19
C THR A 379 -16.64 6.73 8.39
N TYR A 380 -16.86 6.14 9.57
CA TYR A 380 -16.39 6.61 10.87
C TYR A 380 -16.79 8.06 11.24
N CYS A 381 -18.01 8.50 10.90
CA CYS A 381 -18.51 9.83 11.30
C CYS A 381 -19.12 9.88 12.71
N GLY A 382 -19.20 11.09 13.26
CA GLY A 382 -19.80 11.40 14.57
C GLY A 382 -21.34 11.41 14.63
N ILE A 383 -22.01 11.09 13.52
CA ILE A 383 -23.47 11.19 13.34
C ILE A 383 -24.21 10.35 14.39
N THR A 384 -25.29 10.90 14.95
CA THR A 384 -26.11 10.25 16.00
C THR A 384 -27.44 9.75 15.47
N ASP A 385 -28.15 10.56 14.69
CA ASP A 385 -29.46 10.22 14.12
C ASP A 385 -29.53 10.77 12.69
N ILE A 386 -30.06 10.00 11.73
CA ILE A 386 -30.06 10.39 10.32
C ILE A 386 -31.38 10.04 9.62
N THR A 387 -31.95 11.01 8.91
CA THR A 387 -33.04 10.79 7.96
C THR A 387 -32.51 10.89 6.53
N ILE A 388 -32.68 9.84 5.75
CA ILE A 388 -32.25 9.74 4.37
C ILE A 388 -33.49 9.70 3.50
N SER A 389 -33.62 10.65 2.58
CA SER A 389 -34.73 10.73 1.64
C SER A 389 -34.18 10.77 0.23
N ILE A 390 -34.58 9.81 -0.60
CA ILE A 390 -34.17 9.73 -2.01
C ILE A 390 -35.42 9.76 -2.87
N THR A 391 -35.40 10.59 -3.92
CA THR A 391 -36.53 10.73 -4.85
C THR A 391 -36.40 9.84 -6.08
N SER A 392 -35.18 9.37 -6.40
CA SER A 392 -34.91 8.49 -7.54
C SER A 392 -35.04 7.01 -7.18
N SER A 393 -35.40 6.18 -8.15
CA SER A 393 -35.56 4.72 -8.00
C SER A 393 -34.24 3.94 -8.13
N PHE A 394 -33.09 4.61 -8.10
CA PHE A 394 -31.77 4.01 -8.32
C PHE A 394 -30.99 3.94 -7.01
N ASN A 395 -30.18 2.89 -6.84
CA ASN A 395 -29.46 2.57 -5.59
C ASN A 395 -28.41 3.62 -5.20
N SER A 396 -28.83 4.70 -4.52
CA SER A 396 -27.92 5.65 -3.88
C SER A 396 -27.34 5.06 -2.61
N ASN A 397 -26.16 4.46 -2.72
CA ASN A 397 -25.56 3.72 -1.62
C ASN A 397 -24.82 4.67 -0.65
N PHE A 398 -25.48 5.08 0.44
CA PHE A 398 -24.84 5.81 1.55
C PHE A 398 -24.29 4.83 2.60
N TYR A 399 -23.00 4.95 2.93
CA TYR A 399 -22.32 4.05 3.87
C TYR A 399 -21.93 4.81 5.15
N PHE A 400 -22.39 4.28 6.28
CA PHE A 400 -22.15 4.75 7.64
C PHE A 400 -21.23 3.80 8.42
N PHE A 401 -20.49 2.92 7.73
CA PHE A 401 -19.57 1.95 8.32
C PHE A 401 -18.75 2.55 9.47
N GLY A 402 -18.83 1.93 10.65
CA GLY A 402 -18.12 2.37 11.85
C GLY A 402 -18.60 3.68 12.50
N CYS A 403 -19.78 4.20 12.17
CA CYS A 403 -20.41 5.32 12.88
C CYS A 403 -20.85 4.91 14.28
N LYS A 404 -19.91 4.84 15.23
CA LYS A 404 -20.16 4.34 16.60
C LYS A 404 -21.17 5.16 17.40
N ASN A 405 -21.46 6.41 17.01
CA ASN A 405 -22.46 7.25 17.68
C ASN A 405 -23.88 7.08 17.12
N LEU A 406 -24.04 6.44 15.96
CA LEU A 406 -25.31 6.31 15.25
C LEU A 406 -26.27 5.42 16.04
N LYS A 407 -27.46 5.93 16.34
CA LYS A 407 -28.51 5.28 17.14
C LYS A 407 -29.77 4.99 16.33
N THR A 408 -30.20 5.94 15.51
CA THR A 408 -31.40 5.79 14.68
C THR A 408 -31.14 6.16 13.23
N VAL A 409 -31.75 5.39 12.33
CA VAL A 409 -31.74 5.64 10.88
C VAL A 409 -33.18 5.56 10.37
N LYS A 410 -33.60 6.58 9.63
CA LYS A 410 -34.85 6.58 8.88
C LYS A 410 -34.54 6.68 7.39
N TYR A 411 -34.96 5.69 6.62
CA TYR A 411 -34.76 5.63 5.18
C TYR A 411 -36.11 5.72 4.46
N ASN A 412 -36.33 6.80 3.70
CA ASN A 412 -37.50 6.97 2.86
C ASN A 412 -37.15 6.55 1.43
N ASN A 413 -37.90 5.58 0.88
CA ASN A 413 -37.75 5.02 -0.46
C ASN A 413 -36.38 4.34 -0.69
N ILE A 414 -36.23 3.13 -0.15
CA ILE A 414 -35.11 2.22 -0.49
C ILE A 414 -35.64 0.92 -1.09
N TYR A 415 -34.86 0.30 -1.98
CA TYR A 415 -35.13 -1.02 -2.55
C TYR A 415 -34.16 -2.08 -1.98
N THR A 416 -32.85 -1.81 -2.08
CA THR A 416 -31.78 -2.65 -1.52
C THR A 416 -31.03 -1.90 -0.43
N ILE A 417 -30.85 -2.52 0.73
CA ILE A 417 -29.92 -2.03 1.76
C ILE A 417 -28.50 -2.49 1.39
N PRO A 418 -27.53 -1.59 1.13
CA PRO A 418 -26.25 -1.95 0.52
C PRO A 418 -25.31 -2.77 1.42
N LYS A 419 -24.34 -3.47 0.79
CA LYS A 419 -23.22 -4.12 1.48
C LYS A 419 -22.60 -3.15 2.47
N TYR A 420 -22.23 -3.58 3.68
CA TYR A 420 -21.54 -2.73 4.67
C TYR A 420 -22.24 -1.44 5.14
N ALA A 421 -23.49 -1.14 4.74
CA ALA A 421 -24.12 0.17 4.95
C ALA A 421 -24.06 0.69 6.41
N PHE A 422 -24.21 -0.20 7.39
CA PHE A 422 -24.22 0.11 8.82
C PHE A 422 -23.33 -0.84 9.66
N ARG A 423 -22.38 -1.54 9.03
CA ARG A 423 -21.43 -2.41 9.74
C ARG A 423 -20.70 -1.62 10.84
N ASP A 424 -20.46 -2.24 11.99
CA ASP A 424 -19.80 -1.63 13.16
C ASP A 424 -20.46 -0.34 13.70
N CYS A 425 -21.72 -0.08 13.36
CA CYS A 425 -22.54 0.92 14.06
C CYS A 425 -23.03 0.35 15.40
N ILE A 426 -22.08 0.15 16.33
CA ILE A 426 -22.26 -0.59 17.59
C ILE A 426 -23.32 -0.05 18.56
N ASN A 427 -23.86 1.15 18.31
CA ASN A 427 -24.95 1.76 19.08
C ASN A 427 -26.25 1.92 18.26
N LEU A 428 -26.32 1.41 17.03
CA LEU A 428 -27.51 1.49 16.18
C LEU A 428 -28.61 0.59 16.76
N GLU A 429 -29.62 1.22 17.36
CA GLU A 429 -30.70 0.57 18.09
C GLU A 429 -31.94 0.37 17.22
N GLN A 430 -32.21 1.31 16.30
CA GLN A 430 -33.40 1.29 15.45
C GLN A 430 -33.09 1.71 14.02
N VAL A 431 -33.63 0.97 13.05
CA VAL A 431 -33.71 1.40 11.65
C VAL A 431 -35.15 1.26 11.18
N THR A 432 -35.63 2.25 10.43
CA THR A 432 -36.97 2.24 9.81
C THR A 432 -36.85 2.52 8.32
N PHE A 433 -37.58 1.74 7.51
CA PHE A 433 -37.64 1.87 6.06
C PHE A 433 -39.09 2.08 5.61
N SER A 434 -39.29 2.61 4.41
CA SER A 434 -40.57 2.48 3.69
C SER A 434 -40.88 1.02 3.33
N ASP A 435 -42.15 0.70 3.07
CA ASP A 435 -42.59 -0.66 2.66
C ASP A 435 -41.95 -1.17 1.34
N SER A 436 -41.14 -0.34 0.66
CA SER A 436 -40.40 -0.67 -0.57
C SER A 436 -39.13 -1.50 -0.38
N ALA A 437 -38.61 -1.63 0.86
CA ALA A 437 -37.36 -2.34 1.13
C ALA A 437 -37.53 -3.85 0.93
N TYR A 438 -36.68 -4.44 0.07
CA TYR A 438 -36.89 -5.77 -0.49
C TYR A 438 -35.66 -6.70 -0.35
N TYR A 439 -34.45 -6.12 -0.37
CA TYR A 439 -33.18 -6.84 -0.25
C TYR A 439 -32.30 -6.27 0.87
N VAL A 440 -31.60 -7.15 1.59
CA VAL A 440 -30.51 -6.78 2.50
C VAL A 440 -29.23 -7.42 1.98
N ASP A 441 -28.23 -6.62 1.64
CA ASP A 441 -26.95 -7.10 1.10
C ASP A 441 -25.98 -7.53 2.22
N ASN A 442 -24.86 -8.12 1.83
CA ASN A 442 -23.89 -8.78 2.71
C ASN A 442 -23.33 -7.81 3.78
N PHE A 443 -23.22 -8.29 5.03
CA PHE A 443 -22.71 -7.52 6.17
C PHE A 443 -23.41 -6.17 6.48
N ALA A 444 -24.59 -5.88 5.91
CA ALA A 444 -25.25 -4.57 5.98
C ALA A 444 -25.41 -4.01 7.41
N PHE A 445 -25.73 -4.85 8.40
CA PHE A 445 -25.93 -4.50 9.81
C PHE A 445 -24.99 -5.27 10.76
N GLU A 446 -23.88 -5.83 10.27
CA GLU A 446 -22.97 -6.60 11.13
C GLU A 446 -22.49 -5.75 12.32
N ASN A 447 -22.52 -6.35 13.52
CA ASN A 447 -22.06 -5.75 14.77
C ASN A 447 -22.85 -4.48 15.17
N THR A 448 -24.17 -4.49 14.98
CA THR A 448 -25.08 -3.43 15.44
C THR A 448 -25.85 -3.80 16.72
N LYS A 449 -26.46 -2.81 17.37
CA LYS A 449 -27.25 -2.96 18.61
C LYS A 449 -28.73 -3.27 18.36
N LEU A 450 -29.13 -3.51 17.11
CA LEU A 450 -30.52 -3.76 16.71
C LEU A 450 -31.14 -4.88 17.55
N SER A 451 -32.18 -4.56 18.31
CA SER A 451 -32.94 -5.52 19.12
C SER A 451 -34.07 -6.22 18.35
N THR A 452 -34.57 -5.55 17.31
CA THR A 452 -35.68 -5.98 16.44
C THR A 452 -35.43 -5.46 15.03
N PHE A 453 -35.80 -6.23 14.01
CA PHE A 453 -35.78 -5.81 12.62
C PHE A 453 -37.03 -6.37 11.92
N ASP A 454 -37.77 -5.54 11.19
CA ASP A 454 -38.98 -5.99 10.49
C ASP A 454 -38.61 -6.52 9.09
N LEU A 455 -38.69 -7.84 8.91
CA LEU A 455 -38.49 -8.49 7.60
C LEU A 455 -39.75 -8.52 6.73
N LYS A 456 -40.85 -7.85 7.13
CA LYS A 456 -42.18 -7.94 6.49
C LYS A 456 -42.18 -7.96 4.96
N ASN A 457 -41.36 -7.12 4.31
CA ASN A 457 -41.30 -7.00 2.86
C ASN A 457 -40.02 -7.61 2.24
N ILE A 458 -39.03 -7.99 3.05
CA ILE A 458 -37.72 -8.53 2.61
C ILE A 458 -37.90 -9.93 2.03
N GLU A 459 -37.40 -10.17 0.81
CA GLU A 459 -37.38 -11.50 0.18
C GLU A 459 -36.03 -12.19 0.29
N SER A 460 -34.97 -11.41 0.47
CA SER A 460 -33.63 -11.95 0.44
C SER A 460 -32.64 -11.18 1.31
N ILE A 461 -31.75 -11.95 1.92
CA ILE A 461 -30.78 -11.48 2.91
C ILE A 461 -29.42 -12.10 2.59
N GLY A 462 -28.42 -11.23 2.49
CA GLY A 462 -27.03 -11.59 2.22
C GLY A 462 -26.30 -12.22 3.40
N TYR A 463 -25.13 -12.73 3.06
CA TYR A 463 -24.15 -13.29 3.97
C TYR A 463 -23.79 -12.32 5.08
N PHE A 464 -23.88 -12.78 6.33
CA PHE A 464 -23.55 -12.01 7.53
C PHE A 464 -24.28 -10.67 7.69
N ALA A 465 -25.38 -10.44 6.95
CA ALA A 465 -26.13 -9.17 6.97
C ALA A 465 -26.53 -8.72 8.38
N PHE A 466 -26.80 -9.65 9.29
CA PHE A 466 -27.14 -9.40 10.70
C PHE A 466 -26.15 -10.09 11.68
N SER A 467 -24.93 -10.40 11.22
CA SER A 467 -23.88 -11.03 12.04
C SER A 467 -23.63 -10.24 13.33
N ASN A 468 -23.50 -10.93 14.47
CA ASN A 468 -23.24 -10.37 15.80
C ASN A 468 -24.31 -9.38 16.36
N CYS A 469 -25.45 -9.21 15.69
CA CYS A 469 -26.52 -8.30 16.14
C CYS A 469 -27.11 -8.71 17.49
N LYS A 470 -27.82 -7.76 18.12
CA LYS A 470 -28.52 -7.97 19.40
C LYS A 470 -29.99 -8.33 19.26
N ILE A 471 -30.39 -8.84 18.08
CA ILE A 471 -31.78 -9.19 17.76
C ILE A 471 -32.25 -10.24 18.76
N GLU A 472 -33.37 -9.96 19.41
CA GLU A 472 -33.97 -10.85 20.41
C GLU A 472 -35.14 -11.67 19.84
N GLU A 473 -35.92 -11.06 18.95
CA GLU A 473 -37.08 -11.66 18.30
C GLU A 473 -37.07 -11.33 16.80
N LEU A 474 -37.40 -12.32 15.98
CA LEU A 474 -37.47 -12.19 14.52
C LEU A 474 -38.83 -12.64 14.00
N THR A 475 -39.41 -11.89 13.05
CA THR A 475 -40.63 -12.29 12.34
C THR A 475 -40.29 -12.52 10.87
N ILE A 476 -40.58 -13.72 10.36
CA ILE A 476 -40.37 -14.11 8.97
C ILE A 476 -41.76 -14.30 8.37
N ARG A 477 -42.15 -13.49 7.38
CA ARG A 477 -43.53 -13.53 6.82
C ARG A 477 -43.69 -14.45 5.60
N LYS A 478 -42.62 -14.56 4.80
CA LYS A 478 -42.50 -15.32 3.55
C LYS A 478 -41.14 -16.02 3.52
N ASP A 479 -40.98 -17.02 2.66
CA ASP A 479 -39.72 -17.76 2.52
C ASP A 479 -38.55 -16.84 2.10
N ILE A 480 -37.49 -16.81 2.91
CA ILE A 480 -36.29 -16.01 2.64
C ILE A 480 -35.39 -16.76 1.65
N GLN A 481 -35.18 -16.19 0.48
CA GLN A 481 -34.26 -16.73 -0.51
C GLN A 481 -32.83 -16.22 -0.26
N PRO A 482 -31.77 -16.99 -0.61
CA PRO A 482 -30.44 -16.43 -0.80
C PRO A 482 -30.47 -15.26 -1.79
N LEU A 483 -29.50 -14.34 -1.72
CA LEU A 483 -29.41 -13.25 -2.71
C LEU A 483 -29.31 -13.86 -4.12
N PRO A 484 -30.18 -13.47 -5.06
CA PRO A 484 -30.07 -13.94 -6.43
C PRO A 484 -28.69 -13.60 -6.99
N GLU A 485 -28.05 -14.55 -7.66
CA GLU A 485 -26.71 -14.42 -8.24
C GLU A 485 -26.59 -13.31 -9.30
N LEU A 486 -27.73 -12.70 -9.69
CA LEU A 486 -27.83 -11.50 -10.54
C LEU A 486 -27.03 -10.26 -10.08
N TYR A 487 -26.47 -10.26 -8.86
CA TYR A 487 -25.55 -9.21 -8.39
C TYR A 487 -24.16 -9.73 -7.96
N SER A 488 -23.89 -11.04 -8.06
CA SER A 488 -22.52 -11.53 -8.17
C SER A 488 -22.10 -11.46 -9.64
N MET A 489 -21.16 -10.58 -9.96
CA MET A 489 -20.40 -10.70 -11.21
C MET A 489 -19.85 -12.12 -11.32
N GLU A 490 -19.92 -12.70 -12.52
CA GLU A 490 -19.71 -14.14 -12.76
C GLU A 490 -18.43 -14.66 -12.11
N PHE A 491 -18.53 -15.85 -11.50
CA PHE A 491 -17.38 -16.60 -10.97
C PHE A 491 -16.55 -17.22 -12.10
N ASP A 492 -16.07 -16.39 -13.05
CA ASP A 492 -15.23 -16.85 -14.14
C ASP A 492 -13.78 -17.01 -13.66
N LEU A 493 -13.22 -18.21 -13.88
CA LEU A 493 -12.12 -18.78 -13.10
C LEU A 493 -10.74 -18.57 -13.74
N ASP A 494 -10.46 -17.41 -14.35
CA ASP A 494 -9.18 -17.20 -15.03
C ASP A 494 -8.37 -15.91 -14.72
N ARG A 495 -7.23 -16.12 -14.06
CA ARG A 495 -5.95 -15.36 -14.11
C ARG A 495 -5.96 -13.80 -14.08
N ASN A 496 -6.26 -13.16 -12.93
CA ASN A 496 -5.27 -12.33 -12.17
C ASN A 496 -5.77 -11.60 -10.89
N LYS A 497 -5.69 -12.31 -9.76
CA LYS A 497 -5.31 -11.94 -8.38
C LYS A 497 -5.36 -10.48 -7.80
N ASP A 498 -6.42 -9.71 -8.04
CA ASP A 498 -7.16 -9.06 -6.92
C ASP A 498 -8.12 -10.05 -6.20
N TYR A 499 -8.08 -11.31 -6.66
CA TYR A 499 -9.25 -11.95 -7.26
C TYR A 499 -9.73 -13.22 -6.52
N TYR A 500 -8.93 -13.73 -5.57
CA TYR A 500 -9.48 -14.59 -4.51
C TYR A 500 -10.14 -13.75 -3.38
N ASN A 501 -10.36 -12.45 -3.65
CA ASN A 501 -11.22 -11.50 -2.94
C ASN A 501 -10.78 -11.16 -1.51
N PHE A 502 -9.62 -10.49 -1.40
CA PHE A 502 -9.09 -9.85 -0.17
C PHE A 502 -9.35 -10.62 1.15
N ASN A 503 -9.04 -11.90 1.37
CA ASN A 503 -9.00 -13.09 0.55
C ASN A 503 -9.97 -14.06 1.25
N PHE A 504 -11.16 -14.25 0.69
CA PHE A 504 -12.38 -14.56 1.47
C PHE A 504 -12.72 -13.51 2.56
N GLU A 505 -12.39 -12.22 2.33
CA GLU A 505 -12.72 -11.03 3.17
C GLU A 505 -12.42 -11.11 4.70
N MET A 506 -11.25 -11.52 5.23
CA MET A 506 -10.04 -12.16 4.68
C MET A 506 -9.87 -13.54 5.38
N MET A 507 -10.73 -14.51 5.03
CA MET A 507 -11.26 -15.61 5.86
C MET A 507 -12.22 -15.12 6.96
N ILE A 508 -13.15 -14.22 6.56
CA ILE A 508 -14.09 -13.49 7.45
C ILE A 508 -13.33 -12.71 8.55
N ASN A 509 -12.10 -12.29 8.20
CA ASN A 509 -11.06 -11.63 8.98
C ASN A 509 -10.43 -12.48 10.10
N TYR A 510 -10.08 -13.72 9.75
CA TYR A 510 -9.39 -14.72 10.56
C TYR A 510 -10.29 -15.34 11.65
N GLU A 511 -10.98 -14.46 12.37
CA GLU A 511 -12.02 -14.71 13.37
C GLU A 511 -12.46 -13.27 13.85
N ARG A 512 -13.57 -12.96 14.52
CA ARG A 512 -14.32 -13.65 15.58
C ARG A 512 -13.47 -14.00 16.83
N LEU A 513 -12.23 -13.51 16.86
CA LEU A 513 -11.05 -14.04 17.58
C LEU A 513 -11.23 -14.14 19.10
N ASN A 514 -11.42 -15.38 19.54
CA ASN A 514 -11.76 -15.85 20.88
C ASN A 514 -13.23 -15.61 21.27
N ASP A 515 -14.06 -16.64 21.04
CA ASP A 515 -15.33 -16.83 21.74
C ASP A 515 -15.16 -17.21 23.24
N GLY A 516 -13.91 -17.47 23.65
CA GLY A 516 -13.49 -17.90 24.98
C GLY A 516 -12.85 -19.29 25.04
N ASN A 517 -12.74 -20.01 23.92
CA ASN A 517 -12.16 -21.35 23.85
C ASN A 517 -10.89 -21.41 22.97
N ASP A 518 -9.77 -21.90 23.52
CA ASP A 518 -8.46 -22.05 22.86
C ASP A 518 -8.45 -23.16 21.77
N TYR A 519 -9.17 -23.00 20.66
CA TYR A 519 -9.17 -23.95 19.53
C TYR A 519 -8.96 -23.25 18.19
N PRO A 520 -8.17 -23.81 17.25
CA PRO A 520 -7.83 -23.14 15.99
C PRO A 520 -9.04 -23.02 15.04
N ASN A 521 -9.31 -21.81 14.55
CA ASN A 521 -10.55 -21.48 13.82
C ASN A 521 -10.47 -21.56 12.29
N ASP A 522 -9.37 -22.04 11.72
CA ASP A 522 -9.11 -22.10 10.27
C ASP A 522 -10.02 -23.10 9.48
N HIS A 523 -11.09 -23.63 10.09
CA HIS A 523 -11.83 -24.81 9.58
C HIS A 523 -13.31 -24.58 9.29
N MET A 524 -13.86 -23.41 9.63
CA MET A 524 -15.28 -23.11 9.46
C MET A 524 -15.67 -22.61 8.05
N HIS A 525 -14.99 -23.11 7.01
CA HIS A 525 -14.98 -22.54 5.65
C HIS A 525 -16.35 -22.43 4.93
N TYR A 526 -17.42 -23.08 5.43
CA TYR A 526 -18.68 -23.25 4.68
C TYR A 526 -19.94 -22.64 5.33
N TYR A 527 -19.85 -22.03 6.52
CA TYR A 527 -21.03 -21.56 7.27
C TYR A 527 -21.35 -20.07 7.08
N VAL A 528 -21.46 -19.67 5.82
CA VAL A 528 -21.75 -18.29 5.41
C VAL A 528 -23.25 -18.01 5.54
N THR A 529 -23.66 -17.28 6.59
CA THR A 529 -25.07 -17.22 7.04
C THR A 529 -25.49 -15.80 7.47
N PRO A 530 -26.76 -15.39 7.27
CA PRO A 530 -27.17 -14.01 7.57
C PRO A 530 -27.16 -13.63 9.06
N PHE A 531 -27.61 -14.52 9.96
CA PHE A 531 -27.82 -14.23 11.38
C PHE A 531 -26.74 -14.86 12.29
N TRP A 532 -25.52 -15.02 11.78
CA TRP A 532 -24.42 -15.63 12.53
C TRP A 532 -24.20 -14.96 13.90
N ASN A 533 -24.07 -15.77 14.96
CA ASN A 533 -23.75 -15.31 16.31
C ASN A 533 -24.72 -14.26 16.88
N CYS A 534 -25.98 -14.30 16.45
CA CYS A 534 -27.09 -13.62 17.13
C CYS A 534 -27.42 -14.33 18.45
N LYS A 535 -26.48 -14.36 19.42
CA LYS A 535 -26.59 -15.09 20.71
C LYS A 535 -27.82 -14.70 21.55
N LYS A 536 -28.49 -13.59 21.22
CA LYS A 536 -29.70 -13.08 21.86
C LYS A 536 -31.01 -13.53 21.22
N LEU A 537 -30.97 -14.06 19.99
CA LEU A 537 -32.17 -14.44 19.24
C LEU A 537 -32.80 -15.66 19.92
N ARG A 538 -33.89 -15.42 20.65
CA ARG A 538 -34.62 -16.43 21.44
C ARG A 538 -35.91 -16.91 20.76
N LYS A 539 -36.52 -16.06 19.93
CA LYS A 539 -37.87 -16.25 19.39
C LYS A 539 -37.90 -16.00 17.88
N ILE A 540 -38.49 -16.92 17.13
CA ILE A 540 -38.83 -16.73 15.72
C ILE A 540 -40.34 -16.88 15.54
N THR A 541 -40.96 -15.95 14.82
CA THR A 541 -42.37 -16.02 14.42
C THR A 541 -42.45 -16.28 12.91
N LEU A 542 -43.14 -17.34 12.50
CA LEU A 542 -43.33 -17.74 11.11
C LEU A 542 -44.74 -17.36 10.66
N GLY A 543 -44.84 -16.46 9.67
CA GLY A 543 -46.10 -16.00 9.08
C GLY A 543 -46.72 -17.00 8.10
N SER A 544 -47.92 -16.70 7.62
CA SER A 544 -48.76 -17.59 6.81
C SER A 544 -48.16 -18.04 5.46
N GLU A 545 -47.22 -17.28 4.89
CA GLU A 545 -46.61 -17.58 3.58
C GLU A 545 -45.27 -18.33 3.68
N VAL A 546 -44.77 -18.62 4.89
CA VAL A 546 -43.54 -19.42 5.06
C VAL A 546 -43.85 -20.90 4.81
N THR A 547 -43.23 -21.49 3.79
CA THR A 547 -43.37 -22.92 3.43
C THR A 547 -42.13 -23.75 3.77
N SER A 548 -41.00 -23.09 4.09
CA SER A 548 -39.71 -23.71 4.37
C SER A 548 -39.01 -23.06 5.58
N PHE A 549 -38.24 -23.84 6.32
CA PHE A 549 -37.41 -23.33 7.42
C PHE A 549 -36.16 -24.20 7.61
N SER A 550 -35.03 -23.60 8.00
CA SER A 550 -33.81 -24.32 8.38
C SER A 550 -32.99 -23.51 9.37
N LEU A 551 -32.51 -24.18 10.43
CA LEU A 551 -31.64 -23.58 11.45
C LEU A 551 -30.26 -23.18 10.93
N LYS A 552 -29.86 -23.63 9.72
CA LYS A 552 -28.56 -23.30 9.11
C LYS A 552 -28.30 -21.79 9.07
N TYR A 553 -29.34 -20.96 8.95
CA TYR A 553 -29.22 -19.50 8.88
C TYR A 553 -29.00 -18.81 10.23
N PHE A 554 -29.16 -19.52 11.36
CA PHE A 554 -29.14 -18.98 12.73
C PHE A 554 -28.07 -19.64 13.64
N PRO A 555 -26.82 -19.81 13.19
CA PRO A 555 -25.80 -20.51 13.96
C PRO A 555 -25.38 -19.70 15.20
N ASN A 556 -25.13 -20.40 16.30
CA ASN A 556 -24.83 -19.80 17.62
C ASN A 556 -25.94 -18.85 18.15
N SER A 557 -27.20 -19.08 17.78
CA SER A 557 -28.38 -18.43 18.38
C SER A 557 -28.85 -19.16 19.65
N THR A 558 -29.82 -18.58 20.37
CA THR A 558 -30.40 -19.17 21.59
C THR A 558 -31.91 -19.40 21.45
N ILE A 559 -32.33 -19.82 20.24
CA ILE A 559 -33.74 -20.04 19.90
C ILE A 559 -34.33 -21.07 20.87
N THR A 560 -35.37 -20.65 21.59
CA THR A 560 -36.11 -21.45 22.58
C THR A 560 -37.62 -21.46 22.29
N GLU A 561 -38.07 -20.62 21.36
CA GLU A 561 -39.48 -20.50 20.95
C GLU A 561 -39.57 -20.29 19.42
N ILE A 562 -40.38 -21.12 18.75
CA ILE A 562 -40.88 -20.84 17.40
C ILE A 562 -42.41 -20.72 17.49
N VAL A 563 -42.95 -19.61 17.01
CA VAL A 563 -44.39 -19.29 17.00
C VAL A 563 -44.92 -19.31 15.58
N LEU A 564 -46.10 -19.88 15.39
CA LEU A 564 -46.81 -19.89 14.10
C LEU A 564 -47.87 -18.79 14.10
N ASP A 565 -47.68 -17.75 13.27
CA ASP A 565 -48.65 -16.68 13.02
C ASP A 565 -49.48 -17.03 11.78
N ASN A 566 -50.65 -17.63 12.01
CA ASN A 566 -51.57 -18.09 10.96
C ASN A 566 -50.94 -19.03 9.91
N ASN A 567 -49.82 -19.67 10.24
CA ASN A 567 -49.13 -20.64 9.39
C ASN A 567 -49.76 -22.03 9.52
N ASN A 568 -50.20 -22.59 8.38
CA ASN A 568 -50.82 -23.92 8.29
C ASN A 568 -49.91 -24.98 7.64
N ASN A 569 -48.64 -24.66 7.40
CA ASN A 569 -47.65 -25.56 6.78
C ASN A 569 -46.91 -26.38 7.84
N PHE A 570 -46.76 -25.83 9.04
CA PHE A 570 -46.01 -26.43 10.15
C PHE A 570 -46.87 -26.77 11.37
N ALA A 571 -46.31 -27.60 12.25
CA ALA A 571 -46.78 -27.82 13.61
C ALA A 571 -45.62 -27.70 14.60
N VAL A 572 -45.84 -27.12 15.78
CA VAL A 572 -44.84 -27.04 16.85
C VAL A 572 -45.27 -27.93 18.01
N GLU A 573 -44.40 -28.86 18.40
CA GLU A 573 -44.61 -29.72 19.56
C GLU A 573 -43.28 -30.03 20.26
N ASN A 574 -43.25 -29.97 21.60
CA ASN A 574 -42.09 -30.32 22.43
C ASN A 574 -40.76 -29.62 22.05
N GLY A 575 -40.84 -28.44 21.43
CA GLY A 575 -39.68 -27.68 20.93
C GLY A 575 -39.07 -28.24 19.64
N ILE A 576 -39.90 -28.89 18.81
CA ILE A 576 -39.59 -29.34 17.46
C ILE A 576 -40.59 -28.69 16.49
N LEU A 577 -40.10 -28.21 15.36
CA LEU A 577 -40.88 -27.74 14.22
C LEU A 577 -41.05 -28.91 13.23
N TYR A 578 -42.28 -29.37 13.07
CA TYR A 578 -42.70 -30.40 12.15
C TYR A 578 -43.46 -29.82 10.96
N ASP A 579 -43.66 -30.61 9.90
CA ASP A 579 -44.81 -30.45 9.02
C ASP A 579 -46.12 -30.79 9.76
N THR A 580 -47.28 -30.49 9.17
CA THR A 580 -48.59 -30.78 9.80
C THR A 580 -48.89 -32.28 10.00
N THR A 581 -48.23 -33.20 9.28
CA THR A 581 -48.40 -34.66 9.43
C THR A 581 -47.39 -35.30 10.40
N LYS A 582 -46.36 -34.55 10.85
CA LYS A 582 -45.25 -35.02 11.71
C LYS A 582 -44.41 -36.15 11.08
N THR A 583 -44.28 -36.12 9.76
CA THR A 583 -43.39 -36.98 8.97
C THR A 583 -42.05 -36.29 8.64
N ILE A 584 -41.99 -34.96 8.74
CA ILE A 584 -40.80 -34.14 8.48
C ILE A 584 -40.45 -33.31 9.72
N ILE A 585 -39.18 -33.32 10.14
CA ILE A 585 -38.62 -32.35 11.11
C ILE A 585 -37.83 -31.27 10.38
N TYR A 586 -38.18 -30.00 10.60
CA TYR A 586 -37.48 -28.82 10.05
C TYR A 586 -36.49 -28.17 11.03
N ALA A 587 -36.78 -28.21 12.33
CA ALA A 587 -35.93 -27.60 13.36
C ALA A 587 -36.17 -28.18 14.75
N TYR A 588 -35.12 -28.18 15.58
CA TYR A 588 -35.17 -28.44 17.02
C TYR A 588 -34.67 -27.21 17.80
N PHE A 589 -35.36 -26.85 18.88
CA PHE A 589 -35.09 -25.65 19.67
C PHE A 589 -35.41 -25.79 21.18
N ASN A 590 -35.53 -27.02 21.70
CA ASN A 590 -35.66 -27.24 23.14
C ASN A 590 -34.29 -27.32 23.84
N THR A 591 -34.26 -27.27 25.17
CA THR A 591 -33.02 -27.32 25.98
C THR A 591 -33.12 -28.14 27.28
N GLN A 592 -34.26 -28.80 27.55
CA GLN A 592 -34.55 -29.40 28.87
C GLN A 592 -34.19 -30.89 29.03
N SER A 593 -33.82 -31.60 27.95
CA SER A 593 -33.46 -33.03 28.00
C SER A 593 -32.00 -33.26 27.57
N THR A 594 -31.35 -34.26 28.17
CA THR A 594 -30.04 -34.78 27.78
C THR A 594 -30.12 -35.74 26.59
N ASP A 595 -31.26 -36.38 26.40
CA ASP A 595 -31.42 -37.49 25.46
C ASP A 595 -32.58 -37.24 24.49
N PHE A 596 -32.43 -37.70 23.26
CA PHE A 596 -33.46 -37.59 22.22
C PHE A 596 -33.69 -38.92 21.50
N THR A 597 -34.95 -39.24 21.26
CA THR A 597 -35.35 -40.27 20.29
C THR A 597 -36.24 -39.62 19.26
N VAL A 598 -35.79 -39.64 18.01
CA VAL A 598 -36.62 -39.22 16.87
C VAL A 598 -37.80 -40.20 16.75
N PRO A 599 -39.07 -39.73 16.72
CA PRO A 599 -40.22 -40.63 16.63
C PRO A 599 -40.22 -41.50 15.37
N ASP A 600 -40.71 -42.74 15.48
CA ASP A 600 -40.86 -43.68 14.35
C ASP A 600 -41.84 -43.17 13.25
N THR A 601 -42.58 -42.08 13.48
CA THR A 601 -43.42 -41.41 12.46
C THR A 601 -42.63 -40.51 11.52
N VAL A 602 -41.37 -40.19 11.85
CA VAL A 602 -40.54 -39.27 11.07
C VAL A 602 -39.85 -40.02 9.95
N GLU A 603 -40.26 -39.72 8.72
CA GLU A 603 -39.70 -40.29 7.49
C GLU A 603 -38.53 -39.46 6.96
N THR A 604 -38.54 -38.15 7.23
CA THR A 604 -37.53 -37.18 6.76
C THR A 604 -37.12 -36.21 7.86
N ILE A 605 -35.85 -35.84 7.90
CA ILE A 605 -35.36 -34.69 8.68
C ILE A 605 -34.71 -33.74 7.67
N SER A 606 -34.95 -32.43 7.79
CA SER A 606 -34.35 -31.41 6.93
C SER A 606 -32.88 -31.15 7.27
N PRO A 607 -32.05 -30.68 6.31
CA PRO A 607 -30.66 -30.33 6.57
C PRO A 607 -30.51 -29.34 7.73
N PHE A 608 -29.56 -29.62 8.62
CA PHE A 608 -29.28 -28.86 9.85
C PHE A 608 -30.44 -28.80 10.88
N ALA A 609 -31.51 -29.59 10.73
CA ALA A 609 -32.66 -29.51 11.65
C ALA A 609 -32.36 -29.96 13.09
N LEU A 610 -31.33 -30.79 13.31
CA LEU A 610 -30.81 -31.17 14.64
C LEU A 610 -29.43 -30.57 14.94
N ALA A 611 -28.93 -29.65 14.10
CA ALA A 611 -27.68 -28.95 14.35
C ALA A 611 -27.79 -28.07 15.61
N TYR A 612 -26.65 -27.79 16.25
CA TYR A 612 -26.55 -27.04 17.52
C TYR A 612 -27.32 -27.66 18.70
N SER A 613 -27.81 -28.90 18.59
CA SER A 613 -28.62 -29.51 19.64
C SER A 613 -27.82 -29.73 20.94
N SER A 614 -28.51 -29.56 22.07
CA SER A 614 -27.91 -29.66 23.42
C SER A 614 -27.85 -31.09 23.97
N TYR A 615 -28.21 -32.09 23.16
CA TYR A 615 -28.30 -33.48 23.57
C TYR A 615 -26.91 -34.11 23.75
N GLU A 616 -26.79 -35.00 24.74
CA GLU A 616 -25.63 -35.88 24.91
C GLU A 616 -25.79 -37.19 24.13
N THR A 617 -27.03 -37.69 23.97
CA THR A 617 -27.33 -38.86 23.14
C THR A 617 -28.51 -38.63 22.19
N ILE A 618 -28.41 -39.16 20.96
CA ILE A 618 -29.51 -39.14 19.98
C ILE A 618 -29.73 -40.53 19.40
N THR A 619 -30.98 -41.00 19.42
CA THR A 619 -31.44 -42.22 18.75
C THR A 619 -32.29 -41.88 17.53
N MET A 620 -31.86 -42.34 16.36
CA MET A 620 -32.54 -42.19 15.07
C MET A 620 -33.41 -43.43 14.78
N PRO A 621 -34.53 -43.31 14.04
CA PRO A 621 -35.48 -44.40 13.86
C PRO A 621 -35.00 -45.38 12.79
N LYS A 622 -35.75 -46.47 12.59
CA LYS A 622 -35.35 -47.59 11.72
C LYS A 622 -35.40 -47.28 10.21
N GLN A 623 -36.08 -46.22 9.82
CA GLN A 623 -36.27 -45.83 8.41
C GLN A 623 -36.03 -44.33 8.27
N ILE A 624 -34.75 -43.94 8.26
CA ILE A 624 -34.35 -42.53 8.06
C ILE A 624 -33.20 -42.46 7.06
N ASN A 625 -33.20 -41.43 6.22
CA ASN A 625 -32.04 -41.06 5.42
C ASN A 625 -31.15 -40.11 6.23
N ILE A 626 -29.86 -40.43 6.36
CA ILE A 626 -28.87 -39.44 6.82
C ILE A 626 -28.51 -38.53 5.65
N ILE A 627 -28.47 -37.24 5.96
CA ILE A 627 -28.34 -36.13 5.04
C ILE A 627 -27.36 -35.09 5.61
N ASN A 628 -26.98 -34.11 4.79
CA ASN A 628 -25.93 -33.17 5.12
C ASN A 628 -26.25 -32.31 6.36
N GLY A 629 -25.22 -32.04 7.17
CA GLY A 629 -25.28 -31.12 8.30
C GLY A 629 -26.15 -31.53 9.48
N LEU A 630 -26.67 -32.77 9.49
CA LEU A 630 -27.75 -33.20 10.39
C LEU A 630 -27.47 -32.92 11.88
N PHE A 631 -26.26 -33.21 12.37
CA PHE A 631 -25.83 -32.99 13.75
C PHE A 631 -24.71 -31.96 13.89
N ALA A 632 -24.46 -31.11 12.89
CA ALA A 632 -23.37 -30.13 12.93
C ALA A 632 -23.46 -29.26 14.21
N PHE A 633 -22.30 -28.96 14.82
CA PHE A 633 -22.16 -28.15 16.05
C PHE A 633 -22.92 -28.67 17.28
N CYS A 634 -23.27 -29.97 17.35
CA CYS A 634 -23.82 -30.55 18.58
C CYS A 634 -22.71 -30.74 19.63
N HIS A 635 -22.21 -29.65 20.21
CA HIS A 635 -21.01 -29.63 21.06
C HIS A 635 -21.09 -30.53 22.30
N LYS A 636 -22.30 -30.91 22.74
CA LYS A 636 -22.54 -31.80 23.89
C LYS A 636 -22.69 -33.28 23.53
N LEU A 637 -22.88 -33.58 22.24
CA LEU A 637 -23.18 -34.92 21.74
C LEU A 637 -22.00 -35.86 21.99
N LYS A 638 -22.24 -36.99 22.67
CA LYS A 638 -21.25 -38.02 22.99
C LYS A 638 -21.46 -39.28 22.17
N GLU A 639 -22.73 -39.64 21.93
CA GLU A 639 -23.12 -40.85 21.20
C GLU A 639 -24.32 -40.59 20.28
N VAL A 640 -24.28 -41.19 19.09
CA VAL A 640 -25.46 -41.32 18.22
C VAL A 640 -25.71 -42.79 17.88
N THR A 641 -26.94 -43.23 18.08
CA THR A 641 -27.44 -44.55 17.65
C THR A 641 -28.33 -44.40 16.43
N ILE A 642 -27.90 -44.95 15.29
CA ILE A 642 -28.65 -44.97 14.03
C ILE A 642 -29.26 -46.35 13.83
N GLN A 643 -30.58 -46.47 14.05
CA GLN A 643 -31.30 -47.74 13.88
C GLN A 643 -31.62 -48.07 12.41
N ALA A 644 -31.47 -47.11 11.49
CA ALA A 644 -31.58 -47.34 10.06
C ALA A 644 -30.34 -48.05 9.50
N LYS A 645 -30.53 -48.86 8.46
CA LYS A 645 -29.42 -49.40 7.68
C LYS A 645 -28.93 -48.36 6.70
N ILE A 646 -27.76 -47.78 6.98
CA ILE A 646 -27.18 -46.72 6.14
C ILE A 646 -26.05 -47.26 5.25
N ASN A 647 -25.87 -46.57 4.11
CA ASN A 647 -24.76 -46.78 3.18
C ASN A 647 -23.92 -45.51 2.94
N ARG A 648 -24.31 -44.36 3.52
CA ARG A 648 -23.60 -43.10 3.42
C ARG A 648 -23.75 -42.26 4.70
N LEU A 649 -22.76 -41.42 4.96
CA LEU A 649 -22.90 -40.21 5.78
C LEU A 649 -22.74 -39.01 4.84
N GLY A 650 -23.60 -38.00 4.99
CA GLY A 650 -23.56 -36.79 4.18
C GLY A 650 -22.44 -35.84 4.60
N ASP A 651 -22.28 -34.77 3.84
CA ASP A 651 -21.33 -33.70 4.17
C ASP A 651 -21.73 -33.03 5.50
N ASP A 652 -20.76 -32.52 6.27
CA ASP A 652 -20.98 -31.85 7.56
C ASP A 652 -21.71 -32.65 8.67
N THR A 653 -22.05 -33.92 8.46
CA THR A 653 -23.05 -34.64 9.29
C THR A 653 -22.79 -34.54 10.81
N PHE A 654 -21.53 -34.64 11.24
CA PHE A 654 -21.09 -34.48 12.64
C PHE A 654 -20.05 -33.35 12.81
N SER A 655 -19.98 -32.41 11.87
CA SER A 655 -19.02 -31.30 11.88
C SER A 655 -19.05 -30.57 13.23
N HIS A 656 -17.87 -30.32 13.81
CA HIS A 656 -17.67 -29.69 15.12
C HIS A 656 -18.41 -30.35 16.31
N CYS A 657 -18.72 -31.65 16.27
CA CYS A 657 -19.20 -32.39 17.45
C CYS A 657 -18.06 -32.69 18.43
N TYR A 658 -17.56 -31.66 19.13
CA TYR A 658 -16.33 -31.72 19.96
C TYR A 658 -16.28 -32.88 20.98
N ASN A 659 -17.44 -33.25 21.55
CA ASN A 659 -17.55 -34.31 22.55
C ASN A 659 -17.92 -35.69 22.00
N LEU A 660 -18.08 -35.87 20.68
CA LEU A 660 -18.51 -37.12 20.08
C LEU A 660 -17.44 -38.20 20.28
N GLU A 661 -17.78 -39.24 21.05
CA GLU A 661 -16.86 -40.32 21.43
C GLU A 661 -17.04 -41.54 20.54
N THR A 662 -18.29 -41.85 20.13
CA THR A 662 -18.63 -43.01 19.28
C THR A 662 -19.95 -42.83 18.51
N ILE A 663 -20.15 -43.66 17.49
CA ILE A 663 -21.40 -43.77 16.72
C ILE A 663 -21.75 -45.25 16.57
N ASN A 664 -23.02 -45.59 16.81
CA ASN A 664 -23.54 -46.94 16.73
C ASN A 664 -24.49 -47.07 15.52
N PHE A 665 -24.17 -47.97 14.57
CA PHE A 665 -25.03 -48.28 13.43
C PHE A 665 -25.80 -49.59 13.64
N ALA A 666 -27.00 -49.69 13.04
CA ALA A 666 -27.78 -50.91 13.02
C ALA A 666 -27.02 -52.08 12.36
N GLY A 667 -27.25 -53.29 12.88
CA GLY A 667 -26.67 -54.52 12.35
C GLY A 667 -26.94 -54.73 10.86
N GLY A 668 -25.89 -54.93 10.08
CA GLY A 668 -25.96 -55.04 8.61
C GLY A 668 -25.95 -53.71 7.87
N SER A 669 -25.63 -52.59 8.53
CA SER A 669 -25.20 -51.36 7.83
C SER A 669 -23.89 -51.61 7.09
N SER A 670 -23.71 -50.98 5.93
CA SER A 670 -22.54 -51.17 5.08
C SER A 670 -22.19 -49.84 4.43
N LEU A 671 -21.33 -49.07 5.11
CA LEU A 671 -20.98 -47.72 4.72
C LEU A 671 -20.10 -47.73 3.47
N ILE A 672 -20.50 -46.98 2.44
CA ILE A 672 -19.83 -46.87 1.14
C ILE A 672 -19.14 -45.51 0.99
N SER A 673 -19.73 -44.44 1.55
CA SER A 673 -19.20 -43.07 1.46
C SER A 673 -19.31 -42.29 2.77
N ILE A 674 -18.35 -41.40 2.99
CA ILE A 674 -18.35 -40.38 4.04
C ILE A 674 -18.14 -39.04 3.34
N GLY A 675 -19.05 -38.08 3.56
CA GLY A 675 -19.02 -36.76 2.93
C GLY A 675 -17.86 -35.86 3.39
N HIS A 676 -17.78 -34.68 2.78
CA HIS A 676 -16.85 -33.60 3.13
C HIS A 676 -17.12 -33.12 4.55
N ASP A 677 -16.06 -32.77 5.29
CA ASP A 677 -16.13 -32.19 6.64
C ASP A 677 -16.90 -33.03 7.69
N CYS A 678 -17.23 -34.28 7.37
CA CYS A 678 -18.22 -35.07 8.11
C CYS A 678 -17.91 -35.25 9.61
N PHE A 679 -16.62 -35.38 9.96
CA PHE A 679 -16.13 -35.46 11.35
C PHE A 679 -15.12 -34.36 11.70
N ILE A 680 -15.11 -33.24 10.98
CA ILE A 680 -14.14 -32.17 11.26
C ILE A 680 -14.27 -31.69 12.72
N CYS A 681 -13.14 -31.55 13.41
CA CYS A 681 -13.07 -31.17 14.83
C CYS A 681 -13.86 -32.10 15.79
N CYS A 682 -14.12 -33.36 15.43
CA CYS A 682 -14.61 -34.36 16.39
C CYS A 682 -13.47 -34.82 17.33
N TYR A 683 -12.99 -33.92 18.18
CA TYR A 683 -11.73 -34.09 18.94
C TYR A 683 -11.68 -35.40 19.75
N LYS A 684 -12.81 -35.82 20.32
CA LYS A 684 -12.96 -37.03 21.13
C LYS A 684 -13.25 -38.33 20.37
N LEU A 685 -13.46 -38.27 19.05
CA LEU A 685 -13.85 -39.45 18.26
C LEU A 685 -12.70 -40.45 18.25
N SER A 686 -12.85 -41.53 19.01
CA SER A 686 -11.80 -42.52 19.26
C SER A 686 -11.94 -43.75 18.38
N SER A 687 -13.16 -44.04 17.94
CA SER A 687 -13.50 -45.22 17.15
C SER A 687 -14.76 -45.00 16.32
N LEU A 688 -14.86 -45.74 15.22
CA LEU A 688 -16.03 -45.80 14.35
C LEU A 688 -16.41 -47.27 14.10
N PRO A 689 -17.66 -47.55 13.71
CA PRO A 689 -18.05 -48.85 13.15
C PRO A 689 -17.20 -49.23 11.94
N SER A 690 -17.25 -50.51 11.53
CA SER A 690 -16.41 -51.04 10.44
C SER A 690 -16.54 -50.21 9.15
N LEU A 691 -15.40 -49.74 8.64
CA LEU A 691 -15.28 -48.97 7.40
C LEU A 691 -14.79 -49.85 6.22
N GLU A 692 -14.85 -51.18 6.35
CA GLU A 692 -14.35 -52.16 5.37
C GLU A 692 -14.93 -52.02 3.94
N ASN A 693 -16.08 -51.36 3.80
CA ASN A 693 -16.83 -51.18 2.56
C ASN A 693 -16.76 -49.74 2.01
N VAL A 694 -16.11 -48.82 2.73
CA VAL A 694 -15.97 -47.43 2.33
C VAL A 694 -15.04 -47.32 1.12
N LYS A 695 -15.54 -46.68 0.07
CA LYS A 695 -14.84 -46.41 -1.20
C LYS A 695 -14.53 -44.93 -1.40
N TYR A 696 -15.37 -44.07 -0.85
CA TYR A 696 -15.32 -42.62 -1.06
C TYR A 696 -15.24 -41.90 0.28
N LEU A 697 -14.34 -40.92 0.35
CA LEU A 697 -14.20 -39.95 1.43
C LEU A 697 -14.29 -38.56 0.82
N GLY A 698 -14.84 -37.59 1.54
CA GLY A 698 -14.72 -36.17 1.22
C GLY A 698 -13.45 -35.54 1.80
N ASP A 699 -13.12 -34.34 1.31
CA ASP A 699 -12.07 -33.49 1.86
C ASP A 699 -12.37 -33.17 3.35
N TYR A 700 -11.32 -32.96 4.14
CA TYR A 700 -11.37 -32.67 5.59
C TYR A 700 -12.15 -33.68 6.47
N SER A 701 -12.63 -34.80 5.92
CA SER A 701 -13.63 -35.67 6.58
C SER A 701 -13.25 -36.22 7.96
N PHE A 702 -11.96 -36.29 8.33
CA PHE A 702 -11.46 -36.61 9.67
C PHE A 702 -10.41 -35.62 10.20
N ALA A 703 -10.40 -34.38 9.69
CA ALA A 703 -9.48 -33.36 10.15
C ALA A 703 -9.75 -33.01 11.63
N TYR A 704 -8.68 -32.83 12.41
CA TYR A 704 -8.72 -32.57 13.85
C TYR A 704 -9.38 -33.66 14.72
N CYS A 705 -9.56 -34.89 14.21
CA CYS A 705 -9.92 -36.07 15.02
C CYS A 705 -8.74 -36.50 15.92
N THR A 706 -8.49 -35.75 16.99
CA THR A 706 -7.30 -35.91 17.85
C THR A 706 -7.29 -37.17 18.73
N SER A 707 -8.44 -37.78 18.99
CA SER A 707 -8.53 -39.09 19.67
C SER A 707 -8.43 -40.29 18.71
N LEU A 708 -8.50 -40.07 17.38
CA LEU A 708 -8.45 -41.14 16.39
C LEU A 708 -6.99 -41.53 16.10
N THR A 709 -6.50 -42.57 16.78
CA THR A 709 -5.10 -43.04 16.62
C THR A 709 -4.89 -44.05 15.50
N SER A 710 -5.97 -44.66 15.00
CA SER A 710 -5.92 -45.70 13.96
C SER A 710 -7.20 -45.74 13.14
N ILE A 711 -7.07 -45.92 11.82
CA ILE A 711 -8.20 -46.10 10.90
C ILE A 711 -7.85 -47.16 9.83
N SER A 712 -8.85 -47.94 9.41
CA SER A 712 -8.71 -48.97 8.37
C SER A 712 -9.80 -48.79 7.32
N ILE A 713 -9.38 -48.47 6.09
CA ILE A 713 -10.26 -48.15 4.95
C ILE A 713 -9.75 -48.86 3.68
N PRO A 714 -9.82 -50.20 3.63
CA PRO A 714 -9.10 -51.03 2.66
C PRO A 714 -9.61 -50.93 1.21
N LYS A 715 -10.67 -50.17 0.92
CA LYS A 715 -11.27 -50.02 -0.42
C LYS A 715 -11.28 -48.58 -0.96
N VAL A 716 -10.64 -47.65 -0.26
CA VAL A 716 -10.55 -46.24 -0.68
C VAL A 716 -9.44 -46.08 -1.74
N ASN A 717 -9.82 -45.56 -2.92
CA ASN A 717 -8.91 -45.38 -4.06
C ASN A 717 -8.09 -44.07 -3.98
N THR A 718 -8.61 -43.04 -3.31
CA THR A 718 -7.97 -41.72 -3.17
C THR A 718 -8.10 -41.24 -1.74
N ILE A 719 -7.01 -40.76 -1.13
CA ILE A 719 -7.12 -39.98 0.11
C ILE A 719 -7.35 -38.51 -0.26
N PRO A 720 -8.51 -37.91 0.09
CA PRO A 720 -8.83 -36.52 -0.26
C PRO A 720 -7.93 -35.49 0.45
N SER A 721 -8.07 -34.24 0.03
CA SER A 721 -7.32 -33.12 0.57
C SER A 721 -7.66 -32.90 2.04
N PHE A 722 -6.64 -32.64 2.85
CA PHE A 722 -6.75 -32.39 4.30
C PHE A 722 -7.48 -33.47 5.12
N CYS A 723 -7.79 -34.63 4.53
CA CYS A 723 -8.68 -35.65 5.09
C CYS A 723 -8.33 -36.06 6.54
N PHE A 724 -7.04 -36.17 6.87
CA PHE A 724 -6.53 -36.51 8.20
C PHE A 724 -5.69 -35.40 8.85
N TRP A 725 -5.78 -34.16 8.36
CA TRP A 725 -4.98 -33.03 8.83
C TRP A 725 -5.16 -32.82 10.35
N HIS A 726 -4.06 -32.65 11.08
CA HIS A 726 -4.01 -32.54 12.55
C HIS A 726 -4.63 -33.71 13.35
N SER A 727 -4.98 -34.84 12.72
CA SER A 727 -5.36 -36.05 13.46
C SER A 727 -4.15 -36.74 14.11
N ASN A 728 -4.35 -37.52 15.17
CA ASN A 728 -3.27 -38.27 15.83
C ASN A 728 -3.05 -39.69 15.27
N ILE A 729 -3.39 -39.92 14.00
CA ILE A 729 -3.24 -41.24 13.37
C ILE A 729 -1.77 -41.68 13.39
N VAL A 730 -1.53 -42.85 13.99
CA VAL A 730 -0.23 -43.54 14.07
C VAL A 730 -0.21 -44.74 13.12
N GLN A 731 -1.34 -45.46 13.02
CA GLN A 731 -1.49 -46.64 12.18
C GLN A 731 -2.60 -46.43 11.15
N PHE A 732 -2.30 -46.73 9.90
CA PHE A 732 -3.22 -46.57 8.77
C PHE A 732 -3.10 -47.81 7.87
N THR A 733 -4.22 -48.45 7.56
CA THR A 733 -4.26 -49.56 6.59
C THR A 733 -4.62 -49.04 5.21
N PHE A 734 -3.66 -49.09 4.28
CA PHE A 734 -3.84 -48.68 2.89
C PHE A 734 -4.73 -49.65 2.12
N SER A 735 -5.40 -49.14 1.08
CA SER A 735 -6.02 -49.99 0.06
C SER A 735 -4.97 -50.46 -0.94
N ASP A 736 -5.05 -51.72 -1.37
CA ASP A 736 -4.32 -52.23 -2.53
C ASP A 736 -4.72 -51.50 -3.84
N SER A 737 -5.82 -50.74 -3.83
CA SER A 737 -6.32 -49.94 -4.95
C SER A 737 -5.99 -48.43 -4.86
N LEU A 738 -5.23 -47.99 -3.85
CA LEU A 738 -4.94 -46.57 -3.62
C LEU A 738 -4.09 -45.97 -4.76
N SER A 739 -4.66 -45.05 -5.54
CA SER A 739 -4.03 -44.40 -6.70
C SER A 739 -3.52 -42.98 -6.45
N ALA A 740 -4.09 -42.26 -5.48
CA ALA A 740 -3.73 -40.87 -5.19
C ALA A 740 -3.81 -40.48 -3.70
N ILE A 741 -2.95 -39.56 -3.28
CA ILE A 741 -2.98 -38.86 -1.99
C ILE A 741 -2.98 -37.36 -2.28
N ASN A 742 -4.02 -36.66 -1.85
CA ASN A 742 -4.24 -35.24 -2.16
C ASN A 742 -3.57 -34.28 -1.16
N ILE A 743 -3.79 -32.98 -1.39
CA ILE A 743 -3.07 -31.87 -0.73
C ILE A 743 -3.23 -31.95 0.78
N SER A 744 -2.14 -31.87 1.54
CA SER A 744 -2.12 -31.92 3.01
C SER A 744 -2.85 -33.12 3.66
N ALA A 745 -3.14 -34.20 2.91
CA ALA A 745 -3.99 -35.30 3.35
C ALA A 745 -3.60 -35.92 4.71
N PHE A 746 -2.30 -36.03 5.01
CA PHE A 746 -1.76 -36.52 6.29
C PHE A 746 -0.95 -35.46 7.05
N ASN A 747 -1.11 -34.17 6.75
CA ASN A 747 -0.31 -33.11 7.36
C ASN A 747 -0.48 -33.10 8.90
N THR A 748 0.63 -32.94 9.63
CA THR A 748 0.72 -32.94 11.11
C THR A 748 0.33 -34.26 11.81
N THR A 749 0.09 -35.34 11.07
CA THR A 749 -0.23 -36.67 11.64
C THR A 749 0.96 -37.30 12.36
N LYS A 750 0.70 -38.41 13.07
CA LYS A 750 1.69 -39.14 13.89
C LYS A 750 2.19 -40.42 13.23
N ILE A 751 1.97 -40.57 11.92
CA ILE A 751 2.40 -41.70 11.09
C ILE A 751 3.92 -41.85 11.17
N LYS A 752 4.39 -43.08 11.45
CA LYS A 752 5.82 -43.37 11.62
C LYS A 752 6.53 -43.79 10.34
N SER A 753 5.82 -44.44 9.44
CA SER A 753 6.36 -45.04 8.23
C SER A 753 5.29 -45.08 7.15
N PHE A 754 5.68 -44.78 5.92
CA PHE A 754 4.79 -44.92 4.75
C PHE A 754 5.47 -45.76 3.67
N SER A 755 4.72 -46.70 3.08
CA SER A 755 5.16 -47.49 1.93
C SER A 755 4.11 -47.39 0.85
N CYS A 756 4.47 -46.84 -0.31
CA CYS A 756 3.56 -46.70 -1.45
C CYS A 756 3.08 -48.10 -1.91
N PRO A 757 1.76 -48.36 -1.97
CA PRO A 757 1.25 -49.57 -2.62
C PRO A 757 1.53 -49.51 -4.14
N GLU A 758 1.60 -50.66 -4.81
CA GLU A 758 1.90 -50.79 -6.25
C GLU A 758 0.92 -50.02 -7.18
N THR A 759 -0.20 -49.52 -6.65
CA THR A 759 -1.21 -48.75 -7.38
C THR A 759 -1.05 -47.23 -7.28
N LEU A 760 -0.27 -46.71 -6.32
CA LEU A 760 -0.16 -45.27 -6.05
C LEU A 760 0.61 -44.54 -7.17
N VAL A 761 0.00 -43.52 -7.77
CA VAL A 761 0.61 -42.71 -8.85
C VAL A 761 0.89 -41.29 -8.37
N PHE A 762 -0.04 -40.68 -7.63
CA PHE A 762 0.02 -39.26 -7.27
C PHE A 762 0.18 -39.04 -5.77
N ILE A 763 1.11 -38.16 -5.40
CA ILE A 763 1.29 -37.63 -4.04
C ILE A 763 1.38 -36.11 -4.17
N ASN A 764 0.36 -35.40 -3.71
CA ASN A 764 0.21 -33.97 -3.93
C ASN A 764 0.99 -33.10 -2.91
N GLU A 765 0.84 -31.77 -3.03
CA GLU A 765 1.53 -30.80 -2.19
C GLU A 765 1.23 -30.97 -0.70
N ASP A 766 2.24 -30.75 0.14
CA ASP A 766 2.16 -30.79 1.61
C ASP A 766 1.58 -32.09 2.21
N ALA A 767 1.42 -33.17 1.42
CA ALA A 767 0.69 -34.39 1.80
C ALA A 767 1.18 -35.06 3.10
N PHE A 768 2.48 -35.00 3.41
CA PHE A 768 3.07 -35.45 4.68
C PHE A 768 3.85 -34.34 5.40
N ALA A 769 3.48 -33.06 5.19
CA ALA A 769 4.08 -31.94 5.89
C ALA A 769 3.85 -32.03 7.41
N ASN A 770 4.81 -31.58 8.22
CA ASN A 770 4.77 -31.61 9.69
C ASN A 770 4.53 -32.99 10.31
N CYS A 771 4.73 -34.08 9.54
CA CYS A 771 4.75 -35.45 10.06
C CYS A 771 6.04 -35.69 10.85
N ASN A 772 6.15 -35.06 12.02
CA ASN A 772 7.34 -35.07 12.88
C ASN A 772 7.71 -36.46 13.43
N ASN A 773 6.86 -37.48 13.21
CA ASN A 773 7.13 -38.87 13.54
C ASN A 773 7.53 -39.73 12.32
N LEU A 774 7.46 -39.20 11.09
CA LEU A 774 7.72 -39.96 9.87
C LEU A 774 9.23 -40.22 9.73
N GLU A 775 9.66 -41.41 10.16
CA GLU A 775 11.06 -41.85 10.18
C GLU A 775 11.47 -42.53 8.87
N SER A 776 10.52 -43.08 8.10
CA SER A 776 10.78 -43.81 6.85
C SER A 776 9.70 -43.62 5.78
N PHE A 777 10.13 -43.53 4.52
CA PHE A 777 9.27 -43.45 3.35
C PHE A 777 9.81 -44.32 2.21
N THR A 778 8.97 -45.19 1.65
CA THR A 778 9.32 -46.11 0.54
C THR A 778 8.43 -45.87 -0.67
N TYR A 779 9.04 -45.52 -1.81
CA TYR A 779 8.37 -45.37 -3.10
C TYR A 779 8.07 -46.71 -3.78
N ASN A 780 7.07 -46.71 -4.66
CA ASN A 780 6.83 -47.76 -5.64
C ASN A 780 7.50 -47.40 -6.99
N ASN A 781 7.16 -48.11 -8.06
CA ASN A 781 7.65 -47.90 -9.43
C ASN A 781 6.78 -46.96 -10.30
N LYS A 782 5.78 -46.26 -9.74
CA LYS A 782 4.84 -45.40 -10.49
C LYS A 782 4.90 -43.93 -10.10
N VAL A 783 5.22 -43.61 -8.84
CA VAL A 783 5.40 -42.23 -8.40
C VAL A 783 6.59 -41.62 -9.15
N SER A 784 6.33 -40.50 -9.83
CA SER A 784 7.28 -39.82 -10.73
C SER A 784 7.69 -38.42 -10.28
N SER A 785 7.06 -37.89 -9.23
CA SER A 785 7.31 -36.53 -8.76
C SER A 785 7.25 -36.41 -7.24
N ILE A 786 7.94 -35.40 -6.70
CA ILE A 786 7.84 -34.95 -5.31
C ILE A 786 7.47 -33.46 -5.36
N LEU A 787 6.28 -33.11 -4.90
CA LEU A 787 5.73 -31.77 -5.07
C LEU A 787 6.11 -30.83 -3.91
N ARG A 788 5.56 -29.60 -3.93
CA ARG A 788 5.86 -28.56 -2.95
C ARG A 788 5.54 -29.06 -1.53
N GLY A 789 6.53 -28.97 -0.64
CA GLY A 789 6.42 -29.30 0.78
C GLY A 789 5.92 -30.69 1.16
N THR A 790 5.86 -31.67 0.22
CA THR A 790 5.38 -33.04 0.49
C THR A 790 6.00 -33.69 1.73
N PHE A 791 7.28 -33.39 2.03
CA PHE A 791 8.02 -33.79 3.23
C PHE A 791 8.59 -32.58 3.99
N PHE A 792 7.82 -31.50 4.07
CA PHE A 792 8.16 -30.33 4.90
C PHE A 792 8.17 -30.73 6.38
N ASN A 793 9.22 -30.34 7.12
CA ASN A 793 9.30 -30.57 8.57
C ASN A 793 8.98 -32.02 8.99
N THR A 794 9.76 -32.99 8.50
CA THR A 794 9.61 -34.43 8.82
C THR A 794 10.86 -34.98 9.49
N SER A 795 10.70 -36.08 10.24
CA SER A 795 11.82 -36.78 10.91
C SER A 795 12.55 -37.78 10.01
N LEU A 796 12.42 -37.65 8.68
CA LEU A 796 13.09 -38.52 7.72
C LEU A 796 14.61 -38.35 7.84
N THR A 797 15.30 -39.40 8.29
CA THR A 797 16.78 -39.42 8.40
C THR A 797 17.46 -39.87 7.11
N LYS A 798 16.73 -40.58 6.25
CA LYS A 798 17.21 -41.15 5.00
C LYS A 798 16.03 -41.42 4.06
N ILE A 799 16.19 -41.11 2.77
CA ILE A 799 15.24 -41.44 1.72
C ILE A 799 15.97 -41.92 0.46
N LYS A 800 15.46 -42.99 -0.16
CA LYS A 800 15.93 -43.43 -1.48
C LYS A 800 15.08 -42.74 -2.56
N ILE A 801 15.73 -42.06 -3.50
CA ILE A 801 15.09 -41.48 -4.69
C ILE A 801 15.25 -42.50 -5.83
N PRO A 802 14.18 -43.23 -6.22
CA PRO A 802 14.25 -44.19 -7.31
C PRO A 802 14.32 -43.49 -8.67
N ASN A 803 14.77 -44.20 -9.70
CA ASN A 803 14.95 -43.69 -11.06
C ASN A 803 13.64 -43.24 -11.75
N THR A 804 12.48 -43.50 -11.15
CA THR A 804 11.17 -43.04 -11.62
C THR A 804 10.89 -41.57 -11.30
N ILE A 805 11.55 -41.00 -10.29
CA ILE A 805 11.34 -39.60 -9.89
C ILE A 805 12.03 -38.67 -10.89
N THR A 806 11.25 -38.05 -11.77
CA THR A 806 11.75 -37.10 -12.78
C THR A 806 11.67 -35.64 -12.34
N TYR A 807 10.85 -35.33 -11.35
CA TYR A 807 10.66 -33.97 -10.82
C TYR A 807 10.70 -33.91 -9.30
N ILE A 808 11.40 -32.92 -8.74
CA ILE A 808 11.41 -32.62 -7.30
C ILE A 808 11.29 -31.11 -7.13
N ASN A 809 10.25 -30.66 -6.42
CA ASN A 809 10.05 -29.26 -6.11
C ASN A 809 11.13 -28.75 -5.12
N PRO A 810 11.70 -27.54 -5.29
CA PRO A 810 12.69 -26.97 -4.37
C PRO A 810 12.28 -26.96 -2.89
N MET A 811 10.98 -26.82 -2.58
CA MET A 811 10.50 -26.75 -1.20
C MET A 811 10.11 -28.12 -0.59
N ALA A 812 10.20 -29.21 -1.36
CA ALA A 812 9.71 -30.54 -0.98
C ALA A 812 10.19 -31.05 0.40
N PHE A 813 11.44 -30.74 0.76
CA PHE A 813 12.10 -31.19 2.01
C PHE A 813 12.51 -30.03 2.92
N ASN A 814 11.89 -28.85 2.78
CA ASN A 814 12.22 -27.71 3.63
C ASN A 814 11.91 -28.03 5.12
N GLN A 815 12.73 -27.51 6.04
CA GLN A 815 12.79 -27.86 7.47
C GLN A 815 13.12 -29.34 7.82
N SER A 816 13.21 -30.26 6.86
CA SER A 816 13.64 -31.66 7.10
C SER A 816 15.18 -31.78 7.17
N TYR A 817 15.80 -31.11 8.16
CA TYR A 817 17.24 -30.85 8.24
C TYR A 817 18.15 -32.05 8.51
N HIS A 818 17.61 -33.25 8.72
CA HIS A 818 18.39 -34.44 9.09
C HIS A 818 18.36 -35.55 8.03
N ILE A 819 17.74 -35.27 6.89
CA ILE A 819 17.60 -36.23 5.78
C ILE A 819 18.91 -36.45 5.02
N ASN A 820 19.13 -37.69 4.60
CA ASN A 820 20.17 -38.09 3.66
C ASN A 820 19.51 -38.71 2.41
N PHE A 821 20.08 -38.48 1.24
CA PHE A 821 19.55 -38.97 -0.03
C PHE A 821 20.40 -40.12 -0.57
N GLU A 822 19.73 -41.19 -0.99
CA GLU A 822 20.35 -42.33 -1.67
C GLU A 822 19.70 -42.58 -3.02
N PHE A 823 20.46 -43.23 -3.90
CA PHE A 823 20.05 -43.57 -5.27
C PHE A 823 20.22 -45.07 -5.51
N GLU A 824 19.75 -45.55 -6.67
CA GLU A 824 20.04 -46.91 -7.14
C GLU A 824 21.53 -47.09 -7.50
N GLU A 825 21.96 -48.34 -7.66
CA GLU A 825 23.31 -48.67 -8.12
C GLU A 825 23.57 -48.05 -9.50
N GLY A 826 24.69 -47.33 -9.66
CA GLY A 826 24.95 -46.47 -10.82
C GLY A 826 24.50 -45.00 -10.65
N GLY A 827 23.67 -44.71 -9.66
CA GLY A 827 23.17 -43.36 -9.35
C GLY A 827 21.97 -42.93 -10.20
N HIS A 828 21.31 -41.84 -9.80
CA HIS A 828 20.09 -41.35 -10.45
C HIS A 828 20.37 -40.67 -11.80
N PRO A 829 19.56 -40.85 -12.87
CA PRO A 829 19.83 -40.26 -14.19
C PRO A 829 19.86 -38.72 -14.15
N LEU A 830 18.91 -38.09 -13.46
CA LEU A 830 18.67 -36.64 -13.48
C LEU A 830 19.25 -35.87 -12.28
N PHE A 831 19.57 -36.56 -11.19
CA PHE A 831 19.89 -35.92 -9.91
C PHE A 831 21.23 -36.41 -9.36
N THR A 832 21.91 -35.54 -8.61
CA THR A 832 23.11 -35.87 -7.86
C THR A 832 23.10 -35.11 -6.55
N VAL A 833 23.69 -35.70 -5.52
CA VAL A 833 24.01 -34.98 -4.29
C VAL A 833 25.52 -34.84 -4.16
N ASP A 834 25.95 -33.67 -3.70
CA ASP A 834 27.35 -33.35 -3.48
C ASP A 834 27.47 -32.23 -2.46
N ASN A 835 28.34 -32.38 -1.45
CA ASN A 835 28.58 -31.37 -0.42
C ASN A 835 27.29 -30.69 0.10
N ASN A 836 26.33 -31.51 0.58
CA ASN A 836 25.03 -31.06 1.13
C ASN A 836 24.14 -30.25 0.16
N CYS A 837 24.42 -30.29 -1.14
CA CYS A 837 23.64 -29.71 -2.22
C CYS A 837 22.90 -30.82 -2.99
N PHE A 838 21.60 -30.67 -3.20
CA PHE A 838 20.82 -31.53 -4.11
C PHE A 838 20.68 -30.83 -5.47
N ILE A 839 21.19 -31.45 -6.53
CA ILE A 839 21.51 -30.79 -7.80
C ILE A 839 20.90 -31.56 -8.97
N GLU A 840 20.23 -30.85 -9.88
CA GLU A 840 19.80 -31.35 -11.18
C GLU A 840 21.00 -31.37 -12.15
N LYS A 841 21.26 -32.53 -12.76
CA LYS A 841 22.52 -32.86 -13.42
C LYS A 841 22.77 -32.12 -14.74
N HIS A 842 21.74 -31.88 -15.56
CA HIS A 842 21.90 -31.34 -16.90
C HIS A 842 22.09 -29.83 -16.91
N THR A 843 21.43 -29.11 -16.00
CA THR A 843 21.50 -27.65 -15.91
C THR A 843 22.34 -27.15 -14.74
N GLY A 844 22.78 -28.02 -13.84
CA GLY A 844 23.53 -27.65 -12.63
C GLY A 844 22.72 -26.76 -11.70
N LEU A 845 21.40 -26.90 -11.70
CA LEU A 845 20.48 -26.18 -10.82
C LEU A 845 20.53 -26.80 -9.42
N LEU A 846 20.88 -26.01 -8.41
CA LEU A 846 20.65 -26.37 -7.01
C LEU A 846 19.15 -26.33 -6.73
N LEU A 847 18.54 -27.48 -6.46
CA LEU A 847 17.14 -27.53 -6.03
C LEU A 847 17.05 -27.05 -4.58
N PHE A 848 17.83 -27.67 -3.69
CA PHE A 848 17.94 -27.26 -2.29
C PHE A 848 19.24 -27.74 -1.63
N THR A 849 19.64 -27.06 -0.56
CA THR A 849 20.60 -27.59 0.43
C THR A 849 19.89 -28.47 1.46
N TYR A 850 20.61 -29.43 2.04
CA TYR A 850 20.06 -30.39 3.00
C TYR A 850 21.08 -30.77 4.09
N GLY A 851 20.63 -31.34 5.21
CA GLY A 851 21.51 -31.71 6.32
C GLY A 851 21.94 -30.54 7.21
N LYS A 852 22.88 -30.80 8.11
CA LYS A 852 23.36 -29.87 9.15
C LYS A 852 24.36 -28.83 8.62
N VAL A 853 23.85 -27.84 7.89
CA VAL A 853 24.64 -26.73 7.31
C VAL A 853 24.54 -25.45 8.16
N TYR A 854 25.67 -25.00 8.70
CA TYR A 854 25.79 -23.80 9.57
C TYR A 854 27.05 -22.99 9.23
N GLY A 855 27.07 -21.71 9.59
CA GLY A 855 28.26 -20.85 9.47
C GLY A 855 28.65 -20.56 8.03
N ALA A 856 29.95 -20.67 7.71
CA ALA A 856 30.43 -20.53 6.35
C ALA A 856 30.19 -21.83 5.54
N PHE A 857 29.20 -21.82 4.66
CA PHE A 857 28.85 -22.95 3.82
C PHE A 857 29.27 -22.72 2.36
N LYS A 858 29.97 -23.69 1.78
CA LYS A 858 30.41 -23.67 0.39
C LYS A 858 29.47 -24.50 -0.47
N LEU A 859 28.96 -23.94 -1.56
CA LEU A 859 28.18 -24.73 -2.53
C LEU A 859 29.09 -25.69 -3.30
N SER A 860 28.56 -26.84 -3.73
CA SER A 860 29.26 -27.75 -4.64
C SER A 860 29.69 -27.03 -5.92
N SER A 861 30.88 -27.36 -6.44
CA SER A 861 31.35 -26.87 -7.75
C SER A 861 30.52 -27.34 -8.95
N LYS A 862 29.57 -28.28 -8.74
CA LYS A 862 28.60 -28.71 -9.74
C LYS A 862 27.41 -27.75 -9.88
N VAL A 863 27.23 -26.82 -8.94
CA VAL A 863 26.19 -25.78 -9.04
C VAL A 863 26.62 -24.73 -10.06
N THR A 864 25.76 -24.44 -11.03
CA THR A 864 25.93 -23.35 -12.01
C THR A 864 24.84 -22.28 -11.93
N ARG A 865 23.73 -22.57 -11.25
CA ARG A 865 22.63 -21.64 -10.96
C ARG A 865 21.80 -22.12 -9.75
N PHE A 866 21.16 -21.19 -9.05
CA PHE A 866 20.27 -21.48 -7.91
C PHE A 866 19.32 -20.32 -7.65
N ASN A 867 18.19 -20.59 -6.99
CA ASN A 867 17.22 -19.57 -6.59
C ASN A 867 17.38 -19.22 -5.10
N MET A 868 16.88 -18.07 -4.64
CA MET A 868 17.00 -17.65 -3.24
C MET A 868 16.40 -18.66 -2.23
N HIS A 869 15.37 -19.40 -2.66
CA HIS A 869 14.72 -20.44 -1.85
C HIS A 869 15.52 -21.74 -1.77
N SER A 870 16.49 -21.98 -2.65
CA SER A 870 17.33 -23.19 -2.66
C SER A 870 18.28 -23.29 -1.44
N ILE A 871 18.40 -22.24 -0.62
CA ILE A 871 19.31 -22.20 0.54
C ILE A 871 18.52 -22.44 1.84
N HIS A 872 18.39 -23.70 2.20
CA HIS A 872 17.86 -24.19 3.48
C HIS A 872 18.97 -24.35 4.53
N SER A 873 18.68 -24.01 5.77
CA SER A 873 19.59 -24.18 6.91
C SER A 873 18.80 -24.18 8.20
N GLU A 874 19.20 -25.06 9.12
CA GLU A 874 18.64 -25.17 10.47
C GLU A 874 19.12 -24.00 11.35
N ARG A 875 18.21 -23.43 12.14
CA ARG A 875 18.55 -22.53 13.24
C ARG A 875 18.28 -23.26 14.55
N VAL A 876 19.31 -23.44 15.37
CA VAL A 876 19.15 -24.14 16.65
C VAL A 876 18.90 -23.12 17.75
N THR A 877 17.70 -23.14 18.35
CA THR A 877 17.32 -22.29 19.49
C THR A 877 17.31 -23.07 20.81
N LYS A 878 17.54 -22.36 21.91
CA LYS A 878 17.30 -22.82 23.29
C LYS A 878 16.07 -22.08 23.81
N ASN A 879 15.05 -22.83 24.20
CA ASN A 879 13.84 -22.32 24.84
C ASN A 879 13.22 -21.15 24.06
N GLU A 880 13.19 -21.25 22.73
CA GLU A 880 12.65 -20.29 21.74
C GLU A 880 13.28 -18.87 21.72
N LYS A 881 13.95 -18.44 22.78
CA LYS A 881 14.45 -17.05 22.95
C LYS A 881 15.95 -16.85 22.69
N PHE A 882 16.74 -17.93 22.58
CA PHE A 882 18.20 -17.83 22.38
C PHE A 882 18.69 -18.71 21.25
N ILE A 883 19.31 -18.14 20.20
CA ILE A 883 19.93 -18.93 19.13
C ILE A 883 21.29 -19.48 19.62
N ILE A 884 21.43 -20.81 19.70
CA ILE A 884 22.68 -21.51 20.05
C ILE A 884 23.58 -21.65 18.82
N LYS A 885 22.99 -21.93 17.66
CA LYS A 885 23.69 -21.96 16.37
C LYS A 885 22.88 -21.18 15.36
N GLN A 886 23.50 -20.12 14.84
CA GLN A 886 23.01 -19.49 13.62
C GLN A 886 23.16 -20.48 12.46
N GLY A 887 22.28 -20.37 11.47
CA GLY A 887 22.34 -21.17 10.25
C GLY A 887 23.54 -20.79 9.37
N ILE A 888 23.42 -20.92 8.05
CA ILE A 888 24.40 -20.38 7.11
C ILE A 888 24.53 -18.87 7.34
N THR A 889 25.73 -18.39 7.71
CA THR A 889 26.07 -16.98 7.91
C THR A 889 26.82 -16.40 6.72
N THR A 890 27.60 -17.25 6.03
CA THR A 890 28.39 -16.88 4.85
C THR A 890 28.18 -17.94 3.79
N LEU A 891 27.80 -17.53 2.57
CA LEU A 891 27.64 -18.43 1.43
C LEU A 891 28.84 -18.27 0.50
N ILE A 892 29.60 -19.34 0.32
CA ILE A 892 30.74 -19.38 -0.60
C ILE A 892 30.27 -19.99 -1.92
N ILE A 893 30.14 -19.14 -2.94
CA ILE A 893 29.64 -19.51 -4.27
C ILE A 893 30.83 -19.87 -5.19
N PRO A 894 30.77 -20.98 -5.95
CA PRO A 894 31.79 -21.35 -6.92
C PRO A 894 31.81 -20.42 -8.13
N GLU A 895 32.98 -20.28 -8.78
CA GLU A 895 33.13 -19.44 -9.97
C GLU A 895 32.22 -19.85 -11.14
N SER A 896 31.78 -21.11 -11.21
CA SER A 896 30.82 -21.64 -12.20
C SER A 896 29.46 -20.94 -12.23
N VAL A 897 29.15 -20.12 -11.22
CA VAL A 897 27.92 -19.32 -11.11
C VAL A 897 28.15 -17.86 -11.54
N ARG A 898 29.40 -17.40 -11.62
CA ARG A 898 29.78 -15.97 -11.73
C ARG A 898 29.42 -15.36 -13.10
N ASP A 899 29.54 -16.13 -14.18
CA ASP A 899 29.43 -15.65 -15.57
C ASP A 899 27.98 -15.62 -16.12
N LYS A 900 26.96 -15.66 -15.25
CA LYS A 900 25.53 -15.66 -15.63
C LYS A 900 24.69 -14.61 -14.88
N TYR A 901 25.33 -13.64 -14.22
CA TYR A 901 24.68 -12.66 -13.34
C TYR A 901 24.37 -11.30 -14.01
N GLU A 902 23.98 -11.29 -15.29
CA GLU A 902 23.34 -10.12 -15.91
C GLU A 902 21.82 -10.34 -16.01
N TYR A 903 21.07 -9.61 -15.17
CA TYR A 903 19.62 -9.41 -15.20
C TYR A 903 18.72 -10.60 -15.57
N GLN A 904 18.28 -11.34 -14.55
CA GLN A 904 16.86 -11.71 -14.41
C GLN A 904 16.56 -12.23 -12.98
N LEU A 905 15.93 -11.39 -12.16
CA LEU A 905 15.07 -11.88 -11.08
C LEU A 905 13.81 -12.43 -11.75
N LEU A 906 13.88 -13.69 -12.21
CA LEU A 906 12.71 -14.37 -12.76
C LEU A 906 11.63 -14.43 -11.70
N SER A 907 10.47 -13.89 -12.05
CA SER A 907 9.25 -14.11 -11.28
C SER A 907 8.88 -15.59 -11.38
N PHE A 908 7.99 -16.06 -10.49
CA PHE A 908 7.54 -17.45 -10.52
C PHE A 908 6.82 -17.82 -11.84
N GLU A 909 6.29 -16.82 -12.55
CA GLU A 909 5.53 -16.95 -13.80
C GLU A 909 6.45 -17.30 -15.00
N ASP A 910 7.66 -16.77 -15.04
CA ASP A 910 8.60 -16.98 -16.17
C ASP A 910 9.06 -18.45 -16.29
N ILE A 911 9.16 -19.16 -15.16
CA ILE A 911 9.56 -20.58 -15.14
C ILE A 911 8.44 -21.47 -15.67
N VAL A 912 7.18 -21.16 -15.32
CA VAL A 912 6.00 -21.88 -15.84
C VAL A 912 5.92 -21.70 -17.36
N GLN A 913 6.09 -20.48 -17.85
CA GLN A 913 6.04 -20.20 -19.28
C GLN A 913 7.19 -20.87 -20.07
N THR A 914 8.35 -21.07 -19.45
CA THR A 914 9.52 -21.68 -20.12
C THR A 914 9.43 -23.22 -20.20
N GLU A 915 8.82 -23.88 -19.21
CA GLU A 915 8.59 -25.34 -19.26
C GLU A 915 7.40 -25.71 -20.17
N VAL A 916 6.30 -24.95 -20.13
CA VAL A 916 5.13 -25.15 -21.02
C VAL A 916 5.54 -25.09 -22.51
N ASN A 917 6.46 -24.18 -22.87
CA ASN A 917 6.95 -24.06 -24.24
C ASN A 917 7.86 -25.22 -24.71
N LYS A 918 8.39 -26.07 -23.81
CA LYS A 918 9.16 -27.26 -24.21
C LYS A 918 8.30 -28.48 -24.54
N TRP A 919 7.10 -28.59 -23.96
CA TRP A 919 6.16 -29.66 -24.32
C TRP A 919 5.49 -29.45 -25.68
N ALA A 920 5.57 -28.25 -26.25
CA ALA A 920 5.01 -27.93 -27.56
C ALA A 920 5.88 -28.37 -28.76
N SER A 921 7.06 -28.97 -28.56
CA SER A 921 7.99 -29.30 -29.65
C SER A 921 8.69 -30.66 -29.51
N THR A 922 7.95 -31.76 -29.73
CA THR A 922 8.54 -33.04 -30.15
C THR A 922 7.57 -33.79 -31.08
N PRO A 923 7.98 -34.19 -32.30
CA PRO A 923 7.05 -34.77 -33.26
C PRO A 923 6.92 -36.31 -33.16
N GLN A 924 5.65 -36.74 -33.18
CA GLN A 924 5.11 -37.93 -33.87
C GLN A 924 5.24 -39.37 -33.32
N ASN A 925 4.07 -40.03 -33.38
CA ASN A 925 3.78 -41.44 -33.67
C ASN A 925 3.87 -42.49 -32.54
N LEU A 926 2.70 -42.97 -32.11
CA LEU A 926 2.17 -44.26 -32.56
C LEU A 926 0.65 -44.35 -32.33
N CYS A 927 -0.09 -44.79 -33.36
CA CYS A 927 -1.56 -44.98 -33.32
C CYS A 927 -1.94 -46.31 -32.66
N PHE A 928 -3.21 -46.47 -32.26
CA PHE A 928 -4.08 -47.54 -32.75
C PHE A 928 -5.57 -47.22 -32.52
N GLU A 929 -6.41 -47.59 -33.49
CA GLU A 929 -7.88 -47.43 -33.51
C GLU A 929 -8.58 -48.64 -32.86
N GLY A 930 -9.89 -48.51 -32.55
CA GLY A 930 -10.73 -49.65 -32.17
C GLY A 930 -12.09 -49.26 -31.57
N ASP A 931 -13.14 -49.23 -32.39
CA ASP A 931 -14.51 -48.87 -32.01
C ASP A 931 -15.21 -49.85 -31.03
N ILE A 932 -16.19 -49.35 -30.25
CA ILE A 932 -17.63 -49.74 -30.32
C ILE A 932 -18.43 -49.08 -29.17
N ILE A 933 -19.57 -48.47 -29.55
CA ILE A 933 -20.63 -47.86 -28.71
C ILE A 933 -21.86 -48.82 -28.80
N PRO A 934 -22.64 -49.15 -27.73
CA PRO A 934 -23.73 -48.26 -27.28
C PRO A 934 -24.28 -48.33 -25.81
N GLN A 935 -24.53 -47.13 -25.28
CA GLN A 935 -25.75 -46.60 -24.62
C GLN A 935 -26.42 -47.24 -23.37
N LEU A 936 -26.95 -46.30 -22.55
CA LEU A 936 -27.96 -46.35 -21.46
C LEU A 936 -27.40 -46.35 -20.02
N GLY A 937 -27.66 -45.34 -19.17
CA GLY A 937 -28.31 -44.04 -19.38
C GLY A 937 -28.26 -43.14 -18.12
N THR A 938 -28.26 -41.82 -18.33
CA THR A 938 -28.52 -40.72 -17.37
C THR A 938 -28.09 -40.88 -15.90
N TYR A 939 -26.94 -40.29 -15.53
CA TYR A 939 -26.70 -39.66 -14.22
C TYR A 939 -25.89 -38.38 -14.43
N GLU A 940 -26.24 -37.31 -13.73
CA GLU A 940 -25.52 -36.03 -13.77
C GLU A 940 -24.15 -36.15 -13.10
N SER A 941 -23.17 -35.45 -13.66
CA SER A 941 -21.75 -35.59 -13.31
C SER A 941 -21.11 -34.21 -13.11
N PRO A 942 -20.79 -33.79 -11.87
CA PRO A 942 -19.94 -32.63 -11.62
C PRO A 942 -18.47 -33.06 -11.73
N PHE A 943 -17.95 -33.09 -12.97
CA PHE A 943 -16.52 -33.22 -13.25
C PHE A 943 -16.11 -32.16 -14.27
N GLU A 944 -15.83 -30.94 -13.80
CA GLU A 944 -15.02 -30.00 -14.58
C GLU A 944 -13.54 -30.26 -14.31
N VAL A 945 -12.90 -30.98 -15.23
CA VAL A 945 -11.44 -31.09 -15.30
C VAL A 945 -10.95 -30.05 -16.30
N ASN A 946 -10.79 -28.81 -15.85
CA ASN A 946 -10.39 -27.69 -16.72
C ASN A 946 -8.87 -27.73 -17.01
N TYR A 947 -8.52 -28.39 -18.11
CA TYR A 947 -7.26 -28.17 -18.83
C TYR A 947 -7.37 -26.92 -19.70
N TYR A 948 -6.73 -25.80 -19.30
CA TYR A 948 -6.59 -24.64 -20.20
C TYR A 948 -5.24 -24.64 -20.92
N GLN A 949 -5.29 -24.96 -22.23
CA GLN A 949 -4.22 -24.66 -23.17
C GLN A 949 -4.09 -23.14 -23.35
N GLY A 950 -2.87 -22.66 -23.63
CA GLY A 950 -2.59 -21.23 -23.69
C GLY A 950 -3.03 -20.57 -25.00
N GLU A 951 -3.81 -19.50 -24.90
CA GLU A 951 -4.00 -18.56 -26.01
C GLU A 951 -2.90 -17.49 -26.04
N LYS A 952 -2.44 -17.16 -27.25
CA LYS A 952 -1.42 -16.14 -27.50
C LYS A 952 -2.10 -14.84 -27.93
N SER A 953 -2.12 -13.82 -27.07
CA SER A 953 -2.42 -12.45 -27.51
C SER A 953 -1.18 -11.87 -28.21
N VAL A 954 -1.32 -11.59 -29.51
CA VAL A 954 -0.22 -11.14 -30.38
C VAL A 954 0.04 -9.65 -30.18
N GLY A 955 1.31 -9.29 -29.98
CA GLY A 955 1.73 -7.89 -29.91
C GLY A 955 1.63 -7.17 -31.27
N ASN A 956 1.12 -5.95 -31.26
CA ASN A 956 1.11 -5.06 -32.43
C ASN A 956 2.51 -4.49 -32.71
N SER A 957 3.28 -5.14 -33.58
CA SER A 957 4.50 -4.56 -34.18
C SER A 957 4.25 -4.19 -35.65
N ASN A 958 3.92 -2.91 -35.88
CA ASN A 958 3.94 -2.33 -37.22
C ASN A 958 5.39 -2.14 -37.71
N GLN A 959 5.87 -3.00 -38.62
CA GLN A 959 6.73 -2.57 -39.73
C GLN A 959 6.80 -3.66 -40.81
N GLY A 960 6.45 -3.29 -42.05
CA GLY A 960 6.29 -4.24 -43.14
C GLY A 960 7.47 -4.29 -44.12
N ILE A 961 7.85 -5.51 -44.51
CA ILE A 961 8.57 -5.83 -45.76
C ILE A 961 7.90 -7.11 -46.30
N LYS A 962 6.83 -7.05 -47.11
CA LYS A 962 6.74 -6.74 -48.56
C LYS A 962 7.25 -7.88 -49.48
N TYR A 963 6.31 -8.39 -50.30
CA TYR A 963 6.39 -9.30 -51.47
C TYR A 963 6.30 -10.82 -51.27
N GLY A 964 5.32 -11.44 -51.95
CA GLY A 964 5.21 -12.90 -52.09
C GLY A 964 3.84 -13.45 -52.55
N CYS A 965 3.15 -12.85 -53.52
CA CYS A 965 1.81 -13.32 -53.95
C CYS A 965 1.81 -14.66 -54.71
N LYS A 966 0.86 -15.54 -54.35
CA LYS A 966 0.02 -16.43 -55.19
C LYS A 966 -1.01 -17.10 -54.25
N LEU A 967 -2.34 -16.93 -54.39
CA LEU A 967 -3.26 -17.35 -55.48
C LEU A 967 -3.12 -18.85 -55.80
N GLU A 968 -4.12 -19.71 -56.03
CA GLU A 968 -5.61 -19.78 -55.90
C GLU A 968 -5.98 -21.29 -56.14
N GLN A 969 -7.18 -21.87 -55.97
CA GLN A 969 -8.57 -21.50 -55.65
C GLN A 969 -9.22 -22.75 -54.97
N ASP A 970 -10.19 -22.68 -54.04
CA ASP A 970 -11.63 -23.07 -54.16
C ASP A 970 -12.08 -23.75 -52.83
N SER A 971 -13.34 -23.72 -52.34
CA SER A 971 -14.59 -23.16 -52.85
C SER A 971 -15.61 -22.82 -51.73
N LEU A 972 -16.12 -21.59 -51.78
CA LEU A 972 -17.55 -21.17 -51.75
C LEU A 972 -18.61 -21.87 -50.86
N MET A 973 -19.16 -21.10 -49.90
CA MET A 973 -20.57 -20.66 -49.95
C MET A 973 -20.76 -19.26 -49.30
N ARG A 974 -21.79 -18.54 -49.77
CA ARG A 974 -22.16 -17.14 -49.41
C ARG A 974 -22.93 -17.11 -48.08
N ALA A 975 -22.80 -16.15 -47.15
CA ALA A 975 -22.73 -14.67 -47.20
C ALA A 975 -24.10 -13.95 -47.30
N ASN A 976 -24.34 -13.00 -46.36
CA ASN A 976 -25.27 -11.83 -46.33
C ASN A 976 -25.83 -11.62 -44.89
N VAL A 977 -26.03 -10.41 -44.32
CA VAL A 977 -26.02 -9.04 -44.90
C VAL A 977 -25.84 -7.94 -43.79
N PHE A 978 -24.94 -6.95 -44.01
CA PHE A 978 -25.00 -5.49 -43.66
C PHE A 978 -25.29 -4.99 -42.21
N LYS A 979 -24.90 -3.76 -41.78
CA LYS A 979 -23.82 -2.80 -42.13
C LYS A 979 -23.81 -1.62 -41.13
N ALA A 980 -22.63 -1.05 -40.89
CA ALA A 980 -22.27 0.35 -40.59
C ALA A 980 -23.30 1.40 -40.07
N ALA A 981 -22.86 2.15 -39.05
CA ALA A 981 -22.85 3.62 -39.09
C ALA A 981 -21.46 4.11 -38.62
N ASN A 982 -21.00 5.26 -39.13
CA ASN A 982 -19.65 5.81 -38.93
C ASN A 982 -19.73 7.32 -38.62
N ASP A 983 -18.57 7.93 -38.32
CA ASP A 983 -18.29 9.37 -38.34
C ASP A 983 -18.74 10.22 -37.12
N ASN A 984 -17.78 10.58 -36.26
CA ASN A 984 -17.16 11.91 -36.34
C ASN A 984 -15.83 12.04 -35.56
N TYR A 985 -14.87 12.74 -36.17
CA TYR A 985 -13.55 13.15 -35.65
C TYR A 985 -13.66 14.51 -34.90
N PRO A 986 -12.71 14.96 -34.04
CA PRO A 986 -11.28 15.04 -34.36
C PRO A 986 -10.24 14.69 -33.27
N LYS A 987 -9.00 14.63 -33.74
CA LYS A 987 -7.74 14.25 -33.06
C LYS A 987 -7.28 15.29 -32.03
N THR A 988 -6.54 14.85 -31.00
CA THR A 988 -5.15 15.30 -30.75
C THR A 988 -4.39 14.34 -29.83
N TYR A 989 -3.08 14.17 -30.08
CA TYR A 989 -2.12 13.47 -29.22
C TYR A 989 -1.54 14.42 -28.17
N ARG A 990 -1.17 13.90 -26.98
CA ARG A 990 0.14 14.17 -26.36
C ARG A 990 0.55 13.09 -25.35
N LEU A 991 1.85 12.80 -25.29
CA LEU A 991 2.47 11.94 -24.29
C LEU A 991 2.81 12.73 -23.01
N GLY A 992 2.87 12.03 -21.88
CA GLY A 992 3.51 12.47 -20.65
C GLY A 992 3.93 11.25 -19.83
N ASN A 993 5.24 11.02 -19.68
CA ASN A 993 5.81 10.09 -18.72
C ASN A 993 6.24 10.90 -17.49
N ASP A 994 5.83 10.51 -16.29
CA ASP A 994 6.49 10.85 -15.02
C ASP A 994 6.29 9.64 -14.09
N ILE A 995 7.32 8.82 -13.82
CA ILE A 995 8.33 9.02 -12.77
C ILE A 995 7.68 9.13 -11.38
N TYR A 996 7.71 8.03 -10.62
CA TYR A 996 7.57 8.08 -9.16
C TYR A 996 8.81 7.50 -8.49
N SER A 997 9.44 8.33 -7.68
CA SER A 997 10.61 8.04 -6.85
C SER A 997 10.21 7.46 -5.49
N ASN A 998 11.06 6.61 -4.92
CA ASN A 998 10.92 6.16 -3.54
C ASN A 998 11.19 7.31 -2.55
N GLY A 999 10.34 7.46 -1.52
CA GLY A 999 10.51 8.43 -0.43
C GLY A 999 9.90 7.94 0.89
N ASN A 1000 10.68 8.01 1.98
CA ASN A 1000 10.46 7.28 3.24
C ASN A 1000 10.91 8.17 4.42
N VAL A 1001 10.27 8.19 5.61
CA VAL A 1001 9.14 7.41 6.17
C VAL A 1001 8.37 8.35 7.12
N ASP A 1002 7.09 8.09 7.45
CA ASP A 1002 6.59 8.41 8.80
C ASP A 1002 5.41 7.52 9.25
N GLY A 1003 5.40 7.15 10.53
CA GLY A 1003 4.46 6.16 11.06
C GLY A 1003 3.93 6.47 12.46
N ILE A 1004 2.61 6.38 12.64
CA ILE A 1004 1.95 6.28 13.94
C ILE A 1004 0.97 5.10 13.90
N GLY A 1005 1.05 4.25 14.91
CA GLY A 1005 0.56 2.88 14.88
C GLY A 1005 -0.95 2.65 14.87
N ASN A 1006 -1.29 1.40 14.58
CA ASN A 1006 -2.50 0.75 15.06
C ASN A 1006 -2.13 -0.65 15.55
N ASN A 1007 -2.31 -0.92 16.84
CA ASN A 1007 -2.18 -2.26 17.40
C ASN A 1007 -3.46 -3.04 17.11
N GLY A 1008 -3.35 -4.14 16.38
CA GLY A 1008 -4.37 -5.17 16.22
C GLY A 1008 -3.67 -6.53 16.21
N MET A 1009 -4.08 -7.43 17.10
CA MET A 1009 -3.36 -8.67 17.37
C MET A 1009 -3.45 -9.64 16.20
N TYR A 1010 -2.28 -10.10 15.73
CA TYR A 1010 -2.14 -11.33 14.96
C TYR A 1010 -1.22 -12.24 15.78
N ASP A 1011 -1.69 -13.45 16.11
CA ASP A 1011 -0.76 -14.52 16.49
C ASP A 1011 -0.08 -15.00 15.21
N GLU A 1012 1.08 -14.40 14.95
CA GLU A 1012 1.94 -14.79 13.87
C GLU A 1012 2.27 -16.29 13.98
N TRP A 1013 1.90 -17.07 12.96
CA TRP A 1013 2.78 -18.15 12.57
C TRP A 1013 4.13 -17.52 12.24
N HIS A 1014 5.05 -17.53 13.20
CA HIS A 1014 6.41 -17.00 13.08
C HIS A 1014 7.19 -17.79 12.01
N VAL A 1015 6.89 -17.54 10.74
CA VAL A 1015 7.92 -17.46 9.70
C VAL A 1015 8.64 -16.15 9.99
N PRO A 1016 9.89 -16.16 10.48
CA PRO A 1016 10.62 -14.92 10.64
C PRO A 1016 10.82 -14.36 9.24
N ASN A 1017 10.10 -13.28 8.92
CA ASN A 1017 10.24 -12.56 7.65
C ASN A 1017 11.52 -11.70 7.69
N ILE A 1018 12.62 -12.37 8.02
CA ILE A 1018 13.97 -11.87 8.01
C ILE A 1018 14.39 -11.90 6.55
N GLN A 1019 14.60 -10.71 5.97
CA GLN A 1019 15.45 -10.58 4.79
C GLN A 1019 16.76 -11.34 5.06
N LYS A 1020 16.93 -12.49 4.41
CA LYS A 1020 18.11 -13.35 4.59
C LYS A 1020 19.32 -12.70 3.91
N SER A 1021 19.90 -11.71 4.56
CA SER A 1021 21.18 -11.12 4.17
C SER A 1021 22.32 -12.11 4.47
N TYR A 1022 22.72 -12.88 3.47
CA TYR A 1022 23.92 -13.71 3.54
C TYR A 1022 25.14 -12.89 3.14
N ASN A 1023 26.26 -13.07 3.84
CA ASN A 1023 27.55 -12.61 3.32
C ASN A 1023 27.94 -13.51 2.14
N ILE A 1024 27.82 -12.99 0.91
CA ILE A 1024 28.18 -13.71 -0.31
C ILE A 1024 29.67 -13.52 -0.57
N THR A 1025 30.39 -14.62 -0.79
CA THR A 1025 31.81 -14.61 -1.17
C THR A 1025 32.05 -15.59 -2.30
N PHE A 1026 32.96 -15.26 -3.21
CA PHE A 1026 33.36 -16.15 -4.32
C PHE A 1026 34.67 -16.85 -3.98
N THR A 1027 34.87 -18.06 -4.49
CA THR A 1027 36.18 -18.74 -4.37
C THR A 1027 37.28 -17.93 -5.08
N PRO A 1028 38.47 -17.75 -4.49
CA PRO A 1028 39.57 -17.02 -5.13
C PRO A 1028 40.04 -17.69 -6.43
N GLN A 1029 40.33 -16.89 -7.45
CA GLN A 1029 40.89 -17.37 -8.72
C GLN A 1029 42.19 -18.15 -8.49
N THR A 1030 42.23 -19.41 -8.94
CA THR A 1030 43.50 -20.08 -9.18
C THR A 1030 44.16 -19.47 -10.42
N LEU A 1031 45.07 -18.53 -10.21
CA LEU A 1031 45.83 -17.88 -11.29
C LEU A 1031 46.53 -18.95 -12.15
N ASN A 1032 46.33 -18.87 -13.47
CA ASN A 1032 46.79 -19.87 -14.41
C ASN A 1032 48.32 -19.82 -14.55
N LYS A 1033 49.05 -20.73 -13.88
CA LYS A 1033 50.52 -20.80 -13.87
C LYS A 1033 51.19 -20.82 -15.25
N ASN A 1034 50.46 -21.19 -16.30
CA ASN A 1034 50.97 -21.16 -17.67
C ASN A 1034 51.15 -19.72 -18.22
N LEU A 1035 50.38 -18.75 -17.71
CA LEU A 1035 50.46 -17.35 -18.16
C LEU A 1035 51.69 -16.64 -17.60
N GLU A 1036 52.07 -16.92 -16.35
CA GLU A 1036 53.30 -16.41 -15.74
C GLU A 1036 54.55 -16.93 -16.48
N LEU A 1037 54.58 -18.22 -16.83
CA LEU A 1037 55.69 -18.79 -17.61
C LEU A 1037 55.81 -18.14 -18.99
N ALA A 1038 54.67 -17.89 -19.66
CA ALA A 1038 54.64 -17.23 -20.97
C ALA A 1038 55.13 -15.77 -20.89
N LEU A 1039 54.70 -15.00 -19.89
CA LEU A 1039 55.21 -13.65 -19.66
C LEU A 1039 56.71 -13.65 -19.35
N PHE A 1040 57.20 -14.59 -18.53
CA PHE A 1040 58.61 -14.65 -18.14
C PHE A 1040 59.52 -14.94 -19.35
N VAL A 1041 59.11 -15.87 -20.23
CA VAL A 1041 59.80 -16.15 -21.49
C VAL A 1041 59.75 -14.95 -22.44
N PHE A 1042 58.59 -14.28 -22.55
CA PHE A 1042 58.44 -13.10 -23.42
C PHE A 1042 59.33 -11.94 -22.98
N VAL A 1043 59.40 -11.66 -21.66
CA VAL A 1043 60.29 -10.64 -21.09
C VAL A 1043 61.77 -11.02 -21.29
N MET A 1044 62.15 -12.28 -21.11
CA MET A 1044 63.52 -12.74 -21.39
C MET A 1044 63.92 -12.50 -22.86
N VAL A 1045 63.07 -12.88 -23.80
CA VAL A 1045 63.32 -12.68 -25.24
C VAL A 1045 63.41 -11.20 -25.59
N LEU A 1046 62.51 -10.36 -25.05
CA LEU A 1046 62.54 -8.92 -25.26
C LEU A 1046 63.83 -8.29 -24.70
N THR A 1047 64.29 -8.73 -23.52
CA THR A 1047 65.52 -8.24 -22.89
C THR A 1047 66.76 -8.63 -23.72
N ILE A 1048 66.79 -9.83 -24.28
CA ILE A 1048 67.87 -10.29 -25.18
C ILE A 1048 67.86 -9.49 -26.50
N ILE A 1049 66.68 -9.22 -27.07
CA ILE A 1049 66.54 -8.38 -28.28
C ILE A 1049 67.02 -6.95 -28.03
N ILE A 1050 66.66 -6.35 -26.88
CA ILE A 1050 67.12 -5.02 -26.47
C ILE A 1050 68.65 -5.02 -26.30
N ALA A 1051 69.23 -6.03 -25.65
CA ALA A 1051 70.69 -6.14 -25.50
C ALA A 1051 71.42 -6.28 -26.85
N ILE A 1052 70.88 -7.08 -27.79
CA ILE A 1052 71.43 -7.23 -29.14
C ILE A 1052 71.33 -5.91 -29.93
N LEU A 1053 70.19 -5.21 -29.85
CA LEU A 1053 70.01 -3.89 -30.45
C LEU A 1053 70.98 -2.85 -29.87
N SER A 1054 71.19 -2.84 -28.54
CA SER A 1054 72.17 -1.97 -27.90
C SER A 1054 73.60 -2.26 -28.37
N ILE A 1055 73.98 -3.53 -28.54
CA ILE A 1055 75.30 -3.93 -29.05
C ILE A 1055 75.48 -3.52 -30.52
N ILE A 1056 74.44 -3.63 -31.34
CA ILE A 1056 74.46 -3.20 -32.76
C ILE A 1056 74.55 -1.66 -32.85
N LEU A 1057 73.83 -0.92 -31.99
CA LEU A 1057 73.87 0.54 -31.91
C LEU A 1057 75.21 1.09 -31.39
N THR A 1058 75.98 0.33 -30.61
CA THR A 1058 77.37 0.68 -30.25
C THR A 1058 78.43 0.27 -31.29
N LYS A 1059 78.02 -0.29 -32.44
CA LYS A 1059 78.90 -0.69 -33.55
C LYS A 1059 78.67 0.08 -34.86
N PHE A 1060 77.79 1.08 -34.84
CA PHE A 1060 77.50 2.00 -35.95
C PHE A 1060 77.99 3.41 -35.63
#